data_AF-A0A7R9XAD2-F1
#
_entry.id   AF-A0A7R9XAD2-F1
#
_cell.length_a   1.000
_cell.length_b   1.000
_cell.length_c   1.000
_cell.angle_alpha   90.00
_cell.angle_beta   90.00
_cell.angle_gamma   90.00
#
_symmetry.space_group_name_H-M   'P 1'
#
loop_
_entity.id
_entity.type
_entity.pdbx_description
1 polymer ?
#
loop_
_entity_poly.entity_id
_entity_poly.type
_entity_poly.pdbx_seq_one_letter_code
_entity_poly.pdbx_strand_id
1 'polypeptide(L)'
;IGVLCHKVDGRMVQERLYVLKRDGRKEYVHFDKITSRVQKLCYGLNMEFVDPAAITMKVINGLYSGVTTVELDNLAAETAATMTTKHPDYALLAARIAVSNLHKETKKTFSDVMDDLHKMVNPHNKLATPMISDEHHAIIMKHADRLNSSIVYDRDFSYNYFGFKTLERSYLLRIDGKVVERPQHMLMRVSVGIHGEDIDTAIETYDLLSEKWFTHASPTLFNAGTPRPQLSSCFLLTMKDDSIQGIYDTLKDCALISKSAGGIGVNVHCIRAKGTYIAGTNGVSNGLLPMLRVFNNTARYVDQGGNKRPGAFSIYLEPWHADILDFLDLRKNTGKEESRARDLFYALWIPDLFMQRVKDNEEWSLMCPHESPDLFEVWGEEFEKLYCRYEKEGRFKRKIQAQKLWYHIIESQVETGTPYILYKDACNRKSNQQNLGTIKCSNLCTEIVEYSSPDEVAVCNLASVALNMFVKPDRTYDFMKLKEVTKVITRNLNKIIDVNYYPLPEAKTSNMRHRPIGIGVQGLADAFILMRYPFDSAEAKKLNIQIFETIYYGALESSCELAEKHGTYETYKGSPVSKGILQYDMWGVTPTPLWDWDKLKQKIANHGVRNSLLIAPMPTASTAQILGNNEAIEAYTSNIYTRRVLSGEFQIVNQHLLKDLTDLGLWDEEMKNEMLANMGSIQEIDSIPDDLKALYKTVWEISQRTIIDMAADRGAFIDQSQSLNLHVAEPTYGKLTSMHFHSWMKGLKTGMYYLRTKPAASAIQFTVDKTKISKTNLSAGDSPQLNGTMKINGTTEDVNLQQIVCSLQNKDECLMCGS
;
A
#
# COMPACT_ATOMS: atom_id res chain seq x y z
N ILE A 1 -24.70 -19.76 34.78
CA ILE A 1 -25.19 -18.58 35.54
C ILE A 1 -24.39 -18.54 36.84
N GLY A 2 -23.29 -17.77 36.87
CA GLY A 2 -22.41 -17.66 38.03
C GLY A 2 -23.04 -16.79 39.12
N VAL A 3 -23.15 -17.32 40.33
CA VAL A 3 -23.78 -16.65 41.48
C VAL A 3 -22.68 -16.10 42.39
N LEU A 4 -22.61 -14.79 42.55
CA LEU A 4 -21.84 -14.12 43.59
C LEU A 4 -22.83 -13.57 44.62
N CYS A 5 -22.72 -14.00 45.88
CA CYS A 5 -23.55 -13.53 46.99
C CYS A 5 -22.69 -12.77 48.00
N HIS A 6 -23.10 -11.55 48.36
CA HIS A 6 -22.59 -10.83 49.53
C HIS A 6 -23.74 -10.43 50.47
N LYS A 7 -23.46 -10.40 51.78
CA LYS A 7 -24.43 -10.04 52.84
C LYS A 7 -24.32 -8.55 53.17
N VAL A 8 -25.43 -7.83 53.10
CA VAL A 8 -25.62 -6.50 53.72
C VAL A 8 -26.89 -6.58 54.57
N ASP A 9 -26.81 -6.19 55.85
CA ASP A 9 -27.93 -6.11 56.81
C ASP A 9 -28.82 -7.35 56.93
N GLY A 10 -28.22 -8.54 56.95
CA GLY A 10 -28.93 -9.79 57.30
C GLY A 10 -29.99 -10.26 56.30
N ARG A 11 -30.16 -9.59 55.16
CA ARG A 11 -31.01 -10.02 54.04
C ARG A 11 -30.15 -10.48 52.86
N MET A 12 -30.46 -11.64 52.27
CA MET A 12 -29.88 -12.04 50.99
C MET A 12 -30.45 -11.13 49.90
N VAL A 13 -29.68 -10.12 49.48
CA VAL A 13 -30.03 -9.32 48.30
C VAL A 13 -29.45 -10.02 47.08
N GLN A 14 -30.32 -10.60 46.26
CA GLN A 14 -29.97 -11.21 44.99
C GLN A 14 -29.79 -10.08 43.96
N GLU A 15 -28.57 -9.57 43.79
CA GLU A 15 -28.31 -8.57 42.74
C GLU A 15 -28.44 -9.23 41.36
N ARG A 16 -29.63 -9.10 40.77
CA ARG A 16 -29.87 -9.51 39.38
C ARG A 16 -29.11 -8.58 38.45
N LEU A 17 -28.26 -9.17 37.59
CA LEU A 17 -27.57 -8.44 36.53
C LEU A 17 -28.56 -7.63 35.69
N TYR A 18 -28.30 -6.33 35.55
CA TYR A 18 -29.07 -5.44 34.69
C TYR A 18 -28.14 -4.67 33.76
N VAL A 19 -28.69 -4.25 32.62
CA VAL A 19 -28.03 -3.37 31.65
C VAL A 19 -28.71 -2.01 31.63
N LEU A 20 -27.94 -0.97 31.28
CA LEU A 20 -28.46 0.35 31.00
C LEU A 20 -28.72 0.51 29.51
N LYS A 21 -29.98 0.73 29.14
CA LYS A 21 -30.37 1.04 27.76
C LYS A 21 -29.89 2.41 27.34
N ARG A 22 -29.86 2.65 26.03
CA ARG A 22 -29.52 3.94 25.42
C ARG A 22 -30.41 5.09 25.92
N ASP A 23 -31.66 4.81 26.30
CA ASP A 23 -32.60 5.78 26.89
C ASP A 23 -32.46 5.91 28.42
N GLY A 24 -31.42 5.32 29.02
CA GLY A 24 -31.15 5.34 30.45
C GLY A 24 -31.96 4.34 31.28
N ARG A 25 -32.90 3.60 30.68
CA ARG A 25 -33.72 2.63 31.41
C ARG A 25 -32.89 1.41 31.84
N LYS A 26 -33.15 0.92 33.06
CA LYS A 26 -32.61 -0.35 33.54
C LYS A 26 -33.43 -1.51 32.98
N GLU A 27 -32.76 -2.52 32.44
CA GLU A 27 -33.40 -3.77 32.00
C GLU A 27 -32.58 -4.97 32.50
N TYR A 28 -33.25 -6.02 32.97
CA TYR A 28 -32.54 -7.24 33.40
C TYR A 28 -31.89 -7.95 32.22
N VAL A 29 -30.74 -8.59 32.47
CA VAL A 29 -30.06 -9.42 31.47
C VAL A 29 -30.89 -10.67 31.20
N HIS A 30 -31.35 -10.82 29.96
CA HIS A 30 -32.06 -12.02 29.49
C HIS A 30 -31.23 -12.70 28.40
N PHE A 31 -30.86 -13.97 28.63
CA PHE A 31 -30.11 -14.79 27.68
C PHE A 31 -30.78 -14.81 26.30
N ASP A 32 -32.04 -15.22 26.25
CA ASP A 32 -32.80 -15.38 25.00
C ASP A 32 -32.89 -14.08 24.19
N LYS A 33 -32.91 -12.93 24.88
CA LYS A 33 -33.01 -11.63 24.22
C LYS A 33 -31.72 -11.25 23.51
N ILE A 34 -30.57 -11.53 24.14
CA ILE A 34 -29.25 -11.30 23.54
C ILE A 34 -29.06 -12.28 22.37
N THR A 35 -29.37 -13.57 22.57
CA THR A 35 -29.27 -14.59 21.53
C THR A 35 -30.17 -14.28 20.34
N SER A 36 -31.44 -13.92 20.57
CA SER A 36 -32.39 -13.54 19.50
C SER A 36 -31.87 -12.36 18.69
N ARG A 37 -31.20 -11.40 19.32
CA ARG A 37 -30.60 -10.26 18.62
C ARG A 37 -29.45 -10.68 17.71
N VAL A 38 -28.54 -11.53 18.21
CA VAL A 38 -27.41 -12.05 17.41
C VAL A 38 -27.93 -12.92 16.26
N GLN A 39 -28.92 -13.78 16.52
CA GLN A 39 -29.55 -14.66 15.53
C GLN A 39 -30.11 -13.89 14.33
N LYS A 40 -30.76 -12.73 14.56
CA LYS A 40 -31.29 -11.88 13.47
C LYS A 40 -30.23 -11.36 12.51
N LEU A 41 -28.97 -11.31 12.94
CA LEU A 41 -27.83 -10.87 12.14
C LEU A 41 -27.13 -12.02 11.40
N CYS A 42 -27.58 -13.27 11.57
CA CYS A 42 -26.97 -14.46 10.98
C CYS A 42 -27.52 -14.84 9.59
N TYR A 43 -28.22 -13.93 8.90
CA TYR A 43 -28.80 -14.22 7.59
C TYR A 43 -27.73 -14.59 6.55
N GLY A 44 -27.92 -15.71 5.84
CA GLY A 44 -26.97 -16.20 4.84
C GLY A 44 -25.61 -16.64 5.39
N LEU A 45 -25.46 -16.82 6.71
CA LEU A 45 -24.27 -17.42 7.31
C LEU A 45 -24.46 -18.94 7.44
N ASN A 46 -23.36 -19.69 7.48
CA ASN A 46 -23.39 -21.11 7.72
C ASN A 46 -23.68 -21.43 9.20
N MET A 47 -24.94 -21.75 9.48
CA MET A 47 -25.45 -22.03 10.83
C MET A 47 -24.99 -23.38 11.41
N GLU A 48 -24.35 -24.25 10.61
CA GLU A 48 -23.73 -25.48 11.13
C GLU A 48 -22.50 -25.14 11.99
N PHE A 49 -21.77 -24.07 11.63
CA PHE A 49 -20.58 -23.62 12.35
C PHE A 49 -20.84 -22.38 13.23
N VAL A 50 -21.78 -21.52 12.85
CA VAL A 50 -22.11 -20.30 13.59
C VAL A 50 -23.18 -20.57 14.64
N ASP A 51 -22.79 -20.52 15.90
CA ASP A 51 -23.68 -20.62 17.07
C ASP A 51 -23.82 -19.27 17.82
N PRO A 52 -24.97 -18.57 17.70
CA PRO A 52 -25.29 -17.35 18.46
C PRO A 52 -25.41 -17.55 19.98
N ALA A 53 -25.82 -18.75 20.43
CA ALA A 53 -25.91 -19.06 21.85
C ALA A 53 -24.52 -19.14 22.48
N ALA A 54 -23.54 -19.71 21.78
CA ALA A 54 -22.14 -19.72 22.21
C ALA A 54 -21.57 -18.31 22.43
N ILE A 55 -21.86 -17.37 21.52
CA ILE A 55 -21.49 -15.95 21.71
C ILE A 55 -22.16 -15.41 22.98
N THR A 56 -23.46 -15.63 23.13
CA THR A 56 -24.23 -15.12 24.27
C THR A 56 -23.69 -15.64 25.61
N MET A 57 -23.35 -16.93 25.70
CA MET A 57 -22.77 -17.53 26.90
C MET A 57 -21.45 -16.86 27.29
N LYS A 58 -20.55 -16.66 26.31
CA LYS A 58 -19.26 -16.00 26.54
C LYS A 58 -19.42 -14.54 26.96
N VAL A 59 -20.32 -13.81 26.31
CA VAL A 59 -20.61 -12.41 26.62
C VAL A 59 -21.11 -12.29 28.05
N ILE A 60 -22.11 -13.08 28.46
CA ILE A 60 -22.69 -13.01 29.82
C ILE A 60 -21.66 -13.29 30.91
N ASN A 61 -20.70 -14.19 30.68
CA ASN A 61 -19.63 -14.46 31.63
C ASN A 61 -18.70 -13.24 31.85
N GLY A 62 -18.61 -12.33 30.87
CA GLY A 62 -17.83 -11.09 30.96
C GLY A 62 -18.63 -9.86 31.41
N LEU A 63 -19.93 -9.99 31.73
CA LEU A 63 -20.76 -8.85 32.11
C LEU A 63 -20.68 -8.53 33.61
N TYR A 64 -20.75 -7.24 33.92
CA TYR A 64 -21.01 -6.71 35.25
C TYR A 64 -22.33 -5.95 35.29
N SER A 65 -22.91 -5.78 36.47
CA SER A 65 -24.18 -5.08 36.66
C SER A 65 -24.04 -3.59 36.34
N GLY A 66 -24.96 -3.03 35.56
CA GLY A 66 -24.93 -1.63 35.15
C GLY A 66 -24.18 -1.35 33.83
N VAL A 67 -23.65 -2.38 33.16
CA VAL A 67 -23.08 -2.27 31.81
C VAL A 67 -24.09 -1.69 30.82
N THR A 68 -23.64 -0.82 29.92
CA THR A 68 -24.51 -0.22 28.91
C THR A 68 -24.80 -1.19 27.77
N THR A 69 -25.94 -1.01 27.09
CA THR A 69 -26.26 -1.80 25.90
C THR A 69 -25.27 -1.60 24.74
N VAL A 70 -24.52 -0.49 24.72
CA VAL A 70 -23.46 -0.23 23.73
C VAL A 70 -22.22 -1.05 24.05
N GLU A 71 -21.78 -1.06 25.31
CA GLU A 71 -20.66 -1.92 25.77
C GLU A 71 -20.98 -3.40 25.57
N LEU A 72 -22.23 -3.81 25.84
CA LEU A 72 -22.72 -5.17 25.56
C LEU A 72 -22.58 -5.54 24.07
N ASP A 73 -23.03 -4.67 23.17
CA ASP A 73 -22.96 -4.90 21.73
C ASP A 73 -21.49 -4.95 21.24
N ASN A 74 -20.62 -4.11 21.79
CA ASN A 74 -19.18 -4.12 21.49
C ASN A 74 -18.52 -5.42 21.97
N LEU A 75 -18.80 -5.86 23.19
CA LEU A 75 -18.29 -7.12 23.73
C LEU A 75 -18.78 -8.32 22.91
N ALA A 76 -20.04 -8.30 22.45
CA ALA A 76 -20.57 -9.34 21.57
C ALA A 76 -19.87 -9.36 20.21
N ALA A 77 -19.59 -8.21 19.62
CA ALA A 77 -18.83 -8.11 18.36
C ALA A 77 -17.39 -8.61 18.52
N GLU A 78 -16.70 -8.23 19.59
CA GLU A 78 -15.34 -8.69 19.90
C GLU A 78 -15.30 -10.19 20.15
N THR A 79 -16.24 -10.71 20.94
CA THR A 79 -16.37 -12.14 21.20
C THR A 79 -16.59 -12.92 19.89
N ALA A 80 -17.49 -12.45 19.02
CA ALA A 80 -17.70 -13.06 17.71
C ALA A 80 -16.40 -12.99 16.86
N ALA A 81 -15.66 -11.88 16.89
CA ALA A 81 -14.41 -11.75 16.14
C ALA A 81 -13.34 -12.75 16.61
N THR A 82 -13.23 -13.05 17.91
CA THR A 82 -12.31 -14.11 18.39
C THR A 82 -12.67 -15.51 17.88
N MET A 83 -13.93 -15.73 17.50
CA MET A 83 -14.44 -16.99 16.97
C MET A 83 -14.23 -17.13 15.47
N THR A 84 -13.61 -16.15 14.79
CA THR A 84 -13.20 -16.24 13.38
C THR A 84 -12.28 -17.43 13.13
N THR A 85 -11.47 -17.83 14.12
CA THR A 85 -10.64 -19.05 14.04
C THR A 85 -11.43 -20.34 13.95
N LYS A 86 -12.74 -20.32 14.23
CA LYS A 86 -13.62 -21.49 14.04
C LYS A 86 -14.23 -21.55 12.65
N HIS A 87 -14.67 -20.40 12.13
CA HIS A 87 -15.30 -20.29 10.82
C HIS A 87 -15.26 -18.82 10.35
N PRO A 88 -15.02 -18.52 9.06
CA PRO A 88 -14.86 -17.14 8.57
C PRO A 88 -16.13 -16.28 8.76
N ASP A 89 -17.31 -16.89 8.73
CA ASP A 89 -18.59 -16.17 8.91
C ASP A 89 -18.72 -15.47 10.27
N TYR A 90 -17.98 -15.90 11.29
CA TYR A 90 -17.93 -15.17 12.56
C TYR A 90 -17.35 -13.76 12.42
N ALA A 91 -16.42 -13.54 11.48
CA ALA A 91 -15.90 -12.20 11.19
C ALA A 91 -16.96 -11.29 10.57
N LEU A 92 -17.84 -11.86 9.73
CA LEU A 92 -18.97 -11.13 9.16
C LEU A 92 -20.04 -10.86 10.23
N LEU A 93 -20.38 -11.86 11.04
CA LEU A 93 -21.31 -11.67 12.17
C LEU A 93 -20.82 -10.60 13.16
N ALA A 94 -19.53 -10.64 13.51
CA ALA A 94 -18.90 -9.63 14.36
C ALA A 94 -19.05 -8.22 13.78
N ALA A 95 -18.82 -8.07 12.47
CA ALA A 95 -19.02 -6.81 11.76
C ALA A 95 -20.48 -6.37 11.81
N ARG A 96 -21.42 -7.28 11.55
CA ARG A 96 -22.86 -6.98 11.55
C ARG A 96 -23.35 -6.53 12.92
N ILE A 97 -22.84 -7.12 14.00
CA ILE A 97 -23.15 -6.67 15.36
C ILE A 97 -22.63 -5.24 15.58
N ALA A 98 -21.38 -4.96 15.19
CA ALA A 98 -20.78 -3.64 15.32
C ALA A 98 -21.49 -2.57 14.47
N VAL A 99 -21.86 -2.90 13.22
CA VAL A 99 -22.62 -2.01 12.32
C VAL A 99 -24.03 -1.77 12.86
N SER A 100 -24.71 -2.81 13.35
CA SER A 100 -26.04 -2.67 13.98
C SER A 100 -25.97 -1.76 15.21
N ASN A 101 -24.88 -1.82 15.97
CA ASN A 101 -24.62 -0.90 17.08
C ASN A 101 -24.46 0.54 16.56
N LEU A 102 -23.60 0.76 15.56
CA LEU A 102 -23.38 2.08 14.94
C LEU A 102 -24.69 2.68 14.41
N HIS A 103 -25.53 1.89 13.73
CA HIS A 103 -26.82 2.36 13.21
C HIS A 103 -27.78 2.84 14.30
N LYS A 104 -27.65 2.36 15.53
CA LYS A 104 -28.45 2.80 16.67
C LYS A 104 -27.90 4.06 17.34
N GLU A 105 -26.63 4.36 17.13
CA GLU A 105 -25.95 5.56 17.67
C GLU A 105 -25.90 6.71 16.65
N THR A 106 -26.30 6.48 15.40
CA THR A 106 -26.20 7.46 14.29
C THR A 106 -27.55 7.76 13.68
N LYS A 107 -27.74 9.01 13.24
CA LYS A 107 -28.90 9.40 12.43
C LYS A 107 -28.94 8.57 11.15
N LYS A 108 -30.14 8.27 10.66
CA LYS A 108 -30.33 7.49 9.43
C LYS A 108 -30.09 8.37 8.20
N THR A 109 -30.81 9.49 8.08
CA THR A 109 -30.80 10.37 6.91
C THR A 109 -29.43 10.97 6.65
N PHE A 110 -28.95 10.94 5.41
CA PHE A 110 -27.64 11.48 5.03
C PHE A 110 -27.58 13.00 5.14
N SER A 111 -28.57 13.72 4.58
CA SER A 111 -28.61 15.19 4.63
C SER A 111 -28.57 15.73 6.07
N ASP A 112 -29.25 15.06 7.01
CA ASP A 112 -29.28 15.48 8.42
C ASP A 112 -27.90 15.36 9.08
N VAL A 113 -27.13 14.31 8.75
CA VAL A 113 -25.76 14.14 9.26
C VAL A 113 -24.83 15.18 8.65
N MET A 114 -24.97 15.47 7.36
CA MET A 114 -24.18 16.51 6.69
C MET A 114 -24.48 17.91 7.24
N ASP A 115 -25.74 18.18 7.57
CA ASP A 115 -26.17 19.41 8.23
C ASP A 115 -25.59 19.54 9.66
N ASP A 116 -25.59 18.47 10.45
CA ASP A 116 -24.95 18.45 11.77
C ASP A 116 -23.43 18.73 11.67
N LEU A 117 -22.76 18.11 10.71
CA LEU A 117 -21.32 18.28 10.48
C LEU A 117 -20.96 19.67 9.96
N HIS A 118 -21.84 20.30 9.18
CA HIS A 118 -21.69 21.69 8.73
C HIS A 118 -21.90 22.68 9.88
N LYS A 119 -22.93 22.47 10.71
CA LYS A 119 -23.27 23.35 11.84
C LYS A 119 -22.43 23.10 13.09
N MET A 120 -21.36 22.33 12.99
CA MET A 120 -20.54 21.95 14.14
C MET A 120 -19.89 23.18 14.79
N VAL A 121 -20.04 23.29 16.11
CA VAL A 121 -19.42 24.33 16.94
C VAL A 121 -18.51 23.67 17.96
N ASN A 122 -17.28 24.14 18.07
CA ASN A 122 -16.33 23.59 19.03
C ASN A 122 -16.82 23.88 20.47
N PRO A 123 -16.98 22.85 21.32
CA PRO A 123 -17.59 23.02 22.64
C PRO A 123 -16.74 23.89 23.59
N HIS A 124 -15.43 23.98 23.38
CA HIS A 124 -14.50 24.69 24.25
C HIS A 124 -14.41 26.18 23.93
N ASN A 125 -14.23 26.56 22.66
CA ASN A 125 -14.04 27.97 22.26
C ASN A 125 -15.27 28.60 21.61
N LYS A 126 -16.35 27.84 21.40
CA LYS A 126 -17.62 28.27 20.80
C LYS A 126 -17.53 28.80 19.36
N LEU A 127 -16.41 28.54 18.68
CA LEU A 127 -16.26 28.89 17.26
C LEU A 127 -16.87 27.83 16.37
N ALA A 128 -17.47 28.25 15.26
CA ALA A 128 -17.90 27.35 14.20
C ALA A 128 -16.69 26.64 13.60
N THR A 129 -16.78 25.32 13.51
CA THR A 129 -15.74 24.45 12.97
C THR A 129 -16.38 23.44 12.03
N PRO A 130 -16.93 23.88 10.88
CA PRO A 130 -17.61 22.98 9.95
C PRO A 130 -16.67 21.88 9.46
N MET A 131 -17.18 20.65 9.36
CA MET A 131 -16.47 19.54 8.72
C MET A 131 -16.88 19.33 7.25
N ILE A 132 -17.97 19.94 6.82
CA ILE A 132 -18.43 19.97 5.43
C ILE A 132 -18.28 21.40 4.90
N SER A 133 -17.81 21.56 3.66
CA SER A 133 -17.71 22.91 3.05
C SER A 133 -19.10 23.50 2.77
N ASP A 134 -19.22 24.82 2.76
CA ASP A 134 -20.47 25.52 2.41
C ASP A 134 -21.01 25.11 1.03
N GLU A 135 -20.13 24.97 0.04
CA GLU A 135 -20.49 24.56 -1.33
C GLU A 135 -21.16 23.18 -1.35
N HIS A 136 -20.48 22.16 -0.82
CA HIS A 136 -21.01 20.80 -0.81
C HIS A 136 -22.25 20.66 0.09
N HIS A 137 -22.33 21.39 1.21
CA HIS A 137 -23.55 21.42 2.03
C HIS A 137 -24.74 21.96 1.23
N ALA A 138 -24.57 23.08 0.51
CA ALA A 138 -25.63 23.64 -0.34
C ALA A 138 -26.10 22.64 -1.42
N ILE A 139 -25.17 21.96 -2.09
CA ILE A 139 -25.48 20.92 -3.10
C ILE A 139 -26.26 19.76 -2.46
N ILE A 140 -25.79 19.26 -1.31
CA ILE A 140 -26.44 18.15 -0.60
C ILE A 140 -27.85 18.52 -0.18
N MET A 141 -28.05 19.72 0.37
CA MET A 141 -29.36 20.17 0.83
C MET A 141 -30.32 20.43 -0.35
N LYS A 142 -29.82 20.96 -1.46
CA LYS A 142 -30.60 21.18 -2.70
C LYS A 142 -31.12 19.87 -3.30
N HIS A 143 -30.32 18.80 -3.24
CA HIS A 143 -30.64 17.49 -3.83
C HIS A 143 -30.94 16.41 -2.79
N ALA A 144 -31.33 16.82 -1.57
CA ALA A 144 -31.41 15.93 -0.40
C ALA A 144 -32.30 14.71 -0.64
N ASP A 145 -33.51 14.88 -1.21
CA ASP A 145 -34.45 13.78 -1.43
C ASP A 145 -33.85 12.68 -2.32
N ARG A 146 -33.18 13.08 -3.40
CA ARG A 146 -32.56 12.16 -4.36
C ARG A 146 -31.35 11.46 -3.75
N LEU A 147 -30.47 12.19 -3.08
CA LEU A 147 -29.28 11.62 -2.45
C LEU A 147 -29.64 10.68 -1.28
N ASN A 148 -30.61 11.07 -0.44
CA ASN A 148 -31.08 10.27 0.69
C ASN A 148 -31.72 8.94 0.24
N SER A 149 -32.53 8.97 -0.83
CA SER A 149 -33.22 7.78 -1.34
C SER A 149 -32.32 6.83 -2.14
N SER A 150 -31.18 7.32 -2.64
CA SER A 150 -30.21 6.50 -3.37
C SER A 150 -29.34 5.64 -2.44
N ILE A 151 -29.27 5.96 -1.15
CA ILE A 151 -28.41 5.25 -0.20
C ILE A 151 -29.03 3.92 0.24
N VAL A 152 -28.26 2.83 0.09
CA VAL A 152 -28.62 1.49 0.54
C VAL A 152 -27.85 1.12 1.81
N TYR A 153 -28.47 1.33 2.98
CA TYR A 153 -27.81 1.06 4.28
C TYR A 153 -27.48 -0.42 4.53
N ASP A 154 -28.12 -1.34 3.82
CA ASP A 154 -27.81 -2.77 3.95
C ASP A 154 -26.39 -3.09 3.47
N ARG A 155 -25.82 -2.26 2.59
CA ARG A 155 -24.42 -2.40 2.13
C ARG A 155 -23.41 -2.21 3.28
N ASP A 156 -23.77 -1.55 4.39
CA ASP A 156 -22.90 -1.48 5.58
C ASP A 156 -22.62 -2.86 6.21
N PHE A 157 -23.53 -3.83 6.05
CA PHE A 157 -23.38 -5.17 6.62
C PHE A 157 -22.47 -6.09 5.77
N SER A 158 -21.93 -5.59 4.66
CA SER A 158 -21.01 -6.33 3.79
C SER A 158 -19.56 -6.27 4.26
N TYR A 159 -19.18 -5.34 5.14
CA TYR A 159 -17.83 -5.23 5.68
C TYR A 159 -17.52 -6.38 6.64
N ASN A 160 -16.27 -6.81 6.68
CA ASN A 160 -15.78 -7.67 7.78
C ASN A 160 -15.42 -6.81 9.01
N TYR A 161 -15.19 -7.46 10.15
CA TYR A 161 -15.00 -6.75 11.42
C TYR A 161 -13.80 -5.79 11.39
N PHE A 162 -12.66 -6.24 10.85
CA PHE A 162 -11.43 -5.44 10.84
C PHE A 162 -11.50 -4.28 9.84
N GLY A 163 -12.17 -4.47 8.70
CA GLY A 163 -12.44 -3.41 7.74
C GLY A 163 -13.35 -2.34 8.34
N PHE A 164 -14.44 -2.76 8.99
CA PHE A 164 -15.33 -1.83 9.69
C PHE A 164 -14.62 -1.07 10.82
N LYS A 165 -13.82 -1.74 11.65
CA LYS A 165 -13.05 -1.09 12.72
C LYS A 165 -12.01 -0.11 12.19
N THR A 166 -11.47 -0.35 11.00
CA THR A 166 -10.58 0.60 10.32
C THR A 166 -11.34 1.87 9.92
N LEU A 167 -12.52 1.72 9.31
CA LEU A 167 -13.40 2.84 8.99
C LEU A 167 -13.77 3.64 10.25
N GLU A 168 -14.26 2.95 11.28
CA GLU A 168 -14.69 3.54 12.55
C GLU A 168 -13.56 4.34 13.21
N ARG A 169 -12.33 3.81 13.22
CA ARG A 169 -11.19 4.44 13.88
C ARG A 169 -10.78 5.75 13.21
N SER A 170 -10.75 5.79 11.89
CA SER A 170 -10.01 6.84 11.17
C SER A 170 -10.79 7.56 10.07
N TYR A 171 -11.81 6.95 9.46
CA TYR A 171 -12.44 7.46 8.23
C TYR A 171 -13.81 8.10 8.45
N LEU A 172 -14.59 7.59 9.42
CA LEU A 172 -15.91 8.13 9.70
C LEU A 172 -15.79 9.41 10.53
N LEU A 173 -16.40 10.51 10.06
CA LEU A 173 -16.35 11.80 10.76
C LEU A 173 -17.05 11.73 12.12
N ARG A 174 -16.55 12.56 13.03
CA ARG A 174 -16.92 12.55 14.45
C ARG A 174 -17.31 13.94 14.93
N ILE A 175 -18.33 13.99 15.79
CA ILE A 175 -18.69 15.18 16.59
C ILE A 175 -18.40 14.85 18.05
N ASP A 176 -17.61 15.68 18.73
CA ASP A 176 -17.22 15.49 20.13
C ASP A 176 -16.67 14.09 20.45
N GLY A 177 -15.87 13.54 19.53
CA GLY A 177 -15.26 12.22 19.63
C GLY A 177 -16.20 11.05 19.30
N LYS A 178 -17.50 11.28 19.09
CA LYS A 178 -18.48 10.25 18.69
C LYS A 178 -18.64 10.19 17.18
N VAL A 179 -18.69 8.98 16.64
CA VAL A 179 -18.92 8.75 15.21
C VAL A 179 -20.35 9.14 14.84
N VAL A 180 -20.51 10.00 13.84
CA VAL A 180 -21.82 10.43 13.33
C VAL A 180 -22.11 9.94 11.91
N GLU A 181 -21.06 9.71 11.10
CA GLU A 181 -21.20 9.11 9.78
C GLU A 181 -21.32 7.60 9.84
N ARG A 182 -22.23 7.05 9.04
CA ARG A 182 -22.20 5.64 8.61
C ARG A 182 -21.24 5.47 7.43
N PRO A 183 -20.75 4.25 7.13
CA PRO A 183 -19.95 4.01 5.93
C PRO A 183 -20.65 4.51 4.66
N GLN A 184 -21.95 4.25 4.50
CA GLN A 184 -22.69 4.80 3.35
C GLN A 184 -22.70 6.34 3.27
N HIS A 185 -22.77 7.04 4.42
CA HIS A 185 -22.72 8.50 4.44
C HIS A 185 -21.37 9.02 3.96
N MET A 186 -20.28 8.40 4.43
CA MET A 186 -18.93 8.72 3.98
C MET A 186 -18.79 8.52 2.47
N LEU A 187 -19.27 7.39 1.94
CA LEU A 187 -19.18 7.10 0.50
C LEU A 187 -20.00 8.08 -0.36
N MET A 188 -21.20 8.47 0.09
CA MET A 188 -22.00 9.48 -0.61
C MET A 188 -21.34 10.86 -0.52
N ARG A 189 -20.80 11.24 0.64
CA ARG A 189 -20.02 12.49 0.81
C ARG A 189 -18.82 12.52 -0.14
N VAL A 190 -18.08 11.42 -0.25
CA VAL A 190 -16.95 11.31 -1.19
C VAL A 190 -17.42 11.49 -2.63
N SER A 191 -18.53 10.85 -3.00
CA SER A 191 -19.06 10.91 -4.36
C SER A 191 -19.53 12.33 -4.72
N VAL A 192 -20.29 12.99 -3.86
CA VAL A 192 -20.68 14.40 -4.03
C VAL A 192 -19.45 15.31 -3.98
N GLY A 193 -18.47 15.01 -3.13
CA GLY A 193 -17.21 15.73 -3.01
C GLY A 193 -16.34 15.73 -4.27
N ILE A 194 -16.50 14.73 -5.14
CA ILE A 194 -15.78 14.62 -6.42
C ILE A 194 -16.62 15.22 -7.55
N HIS A 195 -17.93 15.02 -7.54
CA HIS A 195 -18.80 15.30 -8.69
C HIS A 195 -19.60 16.60 -8.57
N GLY A 196 -19.70 17.20 -7.38
CA GLY A 196 -20.45 18.44 -7.15
C GLY A 196 -21.91 18.32 -7.57
N GLU A 197 -22.36 19.23 -8.42
CA GLU A 197 -23.74 19.29 -8.94
C GLU A 197 -24.09 18.18 -9.96
N ASP A 198 -23.12 17.37 -10.40
CA ASP A 198 -23.34 16.22 -11.29
C ASP A 198 -23.82 15.01 -10.49
N ILE A 199 -25.09 15.05 -10.07
CA ILE A 199 -25.71 14.08 -9.17
C ILE A 199 -25.81 12.68 -9.81
N ASP A 200 -25.99 12.59 -11.13
CA ASP A 200 -26.04 11.30 -11.84
C ASP A 200 -24.72 10.55 -11.70
N THR A 201 -23.60 11.24 -11.94
CA THR A 201 -22.26 10.64 -11.81
C THR A 201 -21.89 10.42 -10.33
N ALA A 202 -22.35 11.29 -9.42
CA ALA A 202 -22.20 11.05 -7.98
C ALA A 202 -22.88 9.75 -7.53
N ILE A 203 -24.09 9.45 -8.02
CA ILE A 203 -24.79 8.21 -7.69
C ILE A 203 -24.10 7.00 -8.34
N GLU A 204 -23.66 7.10 -9.61
CA GLU A 204 -22.86 6.05 -10.27
C GLU A 204 -21.62 5.69 -9.46
N THR A 205 -20.87 6.69 -9.01
CA THR A 205 -19.67 6.50 -8.18
C THR A 205 -20.03 5.93 -6.81
N TYR A 206 -21.09 6.41 -6.17
CA TYR A 206 -21.56 5.89 -4.89
C TYR A 206 -21.91 4.40 -4.97
N ASP A 207 -22.65 3.99 -6.00
CA ASP A 207 -23.04 2.59 -6.18
C ASP A 207 -21.80 1.71 -6.34
N LEU A 208 -20.86 2.11 -7.20
CA LEU A 208 -19.64 1.32 -7.42
C LEU A 208 -18.72 1.25 -6.19
N LEU A 209 -18.63 2.33 -5.42
CA LEU A 209 -17.87 2.36 -4.16
C LEU A 209 -18.54 1.50 -3.07
N SER A 210 -19.85 1.62 -2.92
CA SER A 210 -20.61 0.92 -1.86
C SER A 210 -20.80 -0.57 -2.13
N GLU A 211 -20.78 -0.97 -3.41
CA GLU A 211 -20.68 -2.36 -3.85
C GLU A 211 -19.24 -2.89 -3.88
N LYS A 212 -18.25 -2.06 -3.53
CA LYS A 212 -16.83 -2.40 -3.38
C LYS A 212 -16.09 -2.77 -4.68
N TRP A 213 -16.56 -2.34 -5.84
CA TRP A 213 -15.85 -2.57 -7.11
C TRP A 213 -14.48 -1.89 -7.14
N PHE A 214 -14.37 -0.74 -6.48
CA PHE A 214 -13.13 -0.01 -6.30
C PHE A 214 -13.20 0.87 -5.04
N THR A 215 -12.09 1.50 -4.68
CA THR A 215 -12.05 2.57 -3.68
C THR A 215 -11.04 3.63 -4.07
N HIS A 216 -11.34 4.89 -3.73
CA HIS A 216 -10.36 5.97 -3.75
C HIS A 216 -9.34 5.82 -2.61
N ALA A 217 -8.19 6.49 -2.75
CA ALA A 217 -7.17 6.50 -1.72
C ALA A 217 -7.60 7.23 -0.44
N SER A 218 -6.91 6.96 0.67
CA SER A 218 -7.27 7.47 1.99
C SER A 218 -7.46 9.00 2.06
N PRO A 219 -6.61 9.85 1.46
CA PRO A 219 -6.82 11.30 1.49
C PRO A 219 -8.14 11.74 0.85
N THR A 220 -8.55 11.08 -0.25
CA THR A 220 -9.85 11.34 -0.87
C THR A 220 -11.00 10.95 0.08
N LEU A 221 -10.93 9.77 0.71
CA LEU A 221 -11.94 9.31 1.66
C LEU A 221 -12.07 10.23 2.89
N PHE A 222 -10.94 10.76 3.38
CA PHE A 222 -10.91 11.68 4.50
C PHE A 222 -11.47 13.06 4.16
N ASN A 223 -11.09 13.62 3.02
CA ASN A 223 -11.19 15.06 2.80
C ASN A 223 -12.20 15.48 1.73
N ALA A 224 -12.74 14.56 0.92
CA ALA A 224 -13.76 14.91 -0.07
C ALA A 224 -15.03 15.48 0.61
N GLY A 225 -15.53 16.61 0.08
CA GLY A 225 -16.66 17.36 0.63
C GLY A 225 -16.34 18.22 1.86
N THR A 226 -15.09 18.24 2.34
CA THR A 226 -14.67 19.04 3.50
C THR A 226 -14.19 20.45 3.10
N PRO A 227 -14.04 21.42 4.03
CA PRO A 227 -13.68 22.81 3.71
C PRO A 227 -12.35 23.02 2.95
N ARG A 228 -11.39 22.11 3.10
CA ARG A 228 -10.10 22.15 2.38
C ARG A 228 -9.78 20.76 1.85
N PRO A 229 -10.39 20.37 0.71
CA PRO A 229 -10.33 19.00 0.22
C PRO A 229 -8.96 18.71 -0.41
N GLN A 230 -7.96 18.34 0.41
CA GLN A 230 -6.70 17.80 -0.09
C GLN A 230 -6.90 16.29 -0.34
N LEU A 231 -7.06 15.91 -1.61
CA LEU A 231 -7.48 14.58 -2.05
C LEU A 231 -6.33 13.74 -2.61
N SER A 232 -5.23 14.38 -3.02
CA SER A 232 -4.07 13.72 -3.62
C SER A 232 -3.17 13.06 -2.55
N SER A 233 -2.50 11.96 -2.91
CA SER A 233 -1.78 11.14 -1.91
C SER A 233 -0.28 11.37 -1.84
N CYS A 234 0.35 11.71 -2.96
CA CYS A 234 1.80 11.72 -3.08
C CYS A 234 2.29 12.95 -3.83
N PHE A 235 3.47 13.44 -3.42
CA PHE A 235 4.14 14.59 -4.01
C PHE A 235 5.60 14.26 -4.31
N LEU A 236 6.11 14.69 -5.46
CA LEU A 236 7.51 14.52 -5.86
C LEU A 236 8.15 15.89 -6.02
N LEU A 237 9.24 16.13 -5.28
CA LEU A 237 9.95 17.39 -5.28
C LEU A 237 11.36 17.21 -5.84
N THR A 238 11.77 18.22 -6.59
CA THR A 238 13.15 18.47 -6.95
C THR A 238 13.71 19.51 -6.00
N MET A 239 14.87 19.23 -5.42
CA MET A 239 15.60 20.22 -4.62
C MET A 239 15.82 21.48 -5.47
N LYS A 240 15.30 22.63 -5.00
CA LYS A 240 15.19 23.84 -5.84
C LYS A 240 16.55 24.34 -6.34
N ASP A 241 17.57 24.32 -5.48
CA ASP A 241 18.92 24.78 -5.80
C ASP A 241 19.94 24.25 -4.78
N ASP A 242 21.21 24.17 -5.17
CA ASP A 242 22.36 23.86 -4.30
C ASP A 242 22.80 25.10 -3.51
N SER A 243 21.86 25.65 -2.74
CA SER A 243 22.04 26.81 -1.87
C SER A 243 21.20 26.68 -0.60
N ILE A 244 21.58 27.43 0.45
CA ILE A 244 20.81 27.43 1.71
C ILE A 244 19.36 27.88 1.46
N GLN A 245 19.15 28.87 0.60
CA GLN A 245 17.80 29.32 0.25
C GLN A 245 16.99 28.19 -0.42
N GLY A 246 17.54 27.56 -1.46
CA GLY A 246 16.88 26.45 -2.16
C GLY A 246 16.56 25.26 -1.24
N ILE A 247 17.49 24.92 -0.34
CA ILE A 247 17.32 23.85 0.66
C ILE A 247 16.17 24.17 1.62
N TYR A 248 16.14 25.37 2.19
CA TYR A 248 15.12 25.75 3.18
C TYR A 248 13.75 26.01 2.55
N ASP A 249 13.69 26.49 1.31
CA ASP A 249 12.44 26.59 0.56
C ASP A 249 11.87 25.19 0.29
N THR A 250 12.71 24.24 -0.15
CA THR A 250 12.30 22.84 -0.34
C THR A 250 11.83 22.21 0.97
N LEU A 251 12.51 22.50 2.10
CA LEU A 251 12.10 22.02 3.43
C LEU A 251 10.75 22.59 3.86
N LYS A 252 10.51 23.88 3.62
CA LYS A 252 9.22 24.54 3.88
C LYS A 252 8.12 23.88 3.06
N ASP A 253 8.37 23.63 1.77
CA ASP A 253 7.42 22.96 0.88
C ASP A 253 7.08 21.55 1.38
N CYS A 254 8.09 20.78 1.83
CA CYS A 254 7.89 19.48 2.46
C CYS A 254 7.03 19.58 3.73
N ALA A 255 7.26 20.58 4.58
CA ALA A 255 6.49 20.78 5.80
C ALA A 255 5.01 21.10 5.50
N LEU A 256 4.72 21.94 4.49
CA LEU A 256 3.37 22.31 4.09
C LEU A 256 2.60 21.12 3.49
N ILE A 257 3.28 20.29 2.68
CA ILE A 257 2.72 19.05 2.15
C ILE A 257 2.44 18.06 3.29
N SER A 258 3.43 17.81 4.16
CA SER A 258 3.29 16.87 5.27
C SER A 258 2.15 17.26 6.21
N LYS A 259 1.99 18.55 6.51
CA LYS A 259 0.86 19.07 7.30
C LYS A 259 -0.50 18.64 6.74
N SER A 260 -0.58 18.49 5.42
CA SER A 260 -1.80 18.09 4.70
C SER A 260 -1.87 16.59 4.42
N ALA A 261 -1.09 15.79 5.15
CA ALA A 261 -1.03 14.32 5.07
C ALA A 261 -0.51 13.71 3.76
N GLY A 262 0.19 14.50 2.93
CA GLY A 262 0.83 14.01 1.70
C GLY A 262 2.13 13.24 1.98
N GLY A 263 2.32 12.09 1.32
CA GLY A 263 3.60 11.38 1.28
C GLY A 263 4.56 12.03 0.29
N ILE A 264 5.86 12.05 0.59
CA ILE A 264 6.84 12.85 -0.16
C ILE A 264 7.98 12.00 -0.72
N GLY A 265 8.30 12.17 -2.00
CA GLY A 265 9.59 11.81 -2.59
C GLY A 265 10.40 13.07 -2.90
N VAL A 266 11.66 13.15 -2.48
CA VAL A 266 12.55 14.30 -2.75
C VAL A 266 13.85 13.80 -3.36
N ASN A 267 14.22 14.30 -4.54
CA ASN A 267 15.57 14.10 -5.04
C ASN A 267 16.54 15.16 -4.50
N VAL A 268 17.74 14.73 -4.13
CA VAL A 268 18.79 15.60 -3.57
C VAL A 268 20.10 15.51 -4.37
N HIS A 269 20.02 15.03 -5.62
CA HIS A 269 21.17 14.76 -6.49
C HIS A 269 22.03 15.99 -6.76
N CYS A 270 21.43 17.19 -6.75
CA CYS A 270 22.11 18.44 -7.09
C CYS A 270 22.93 19.04 -5.93
N ILE A 271 22.74 18.57 -4.69
CA ILE A 271 23.40 19.15 -3.52
C ILE A 271 24.88 18.74 -3.47
N ARG A 272 25.77 19.71 -3.29
CA ARG A 272 27.21 19.46 -3.28
C ARG A 272 27.64 18.50 -2.16
N ALA A 273 28.55 17.60 -2.50
CA ALA A 273 29.10 16.62 -1.58
C ALA A 273 30.03 17.24 -0.52
N LYS A 274 30.30 16.47 0.55
CA LYS A 274 31.20 16.85 1.63
C LYS A 274 32.60 17.23 1.13
N GLY A 275 33.18 18.28 1.71
CA GLY A 275 34.51 18.77 1.36
C GLY A 275 34.56 19.65 0.11
N THR A 276 33.42 19.90 -0.55
CA THR A 276 33.35 20.80 -1.71
C THR A 276 33.42 22.26 -1.28
N TYR A 277 34.20 23.08 -1.98
CA TYR A 277 34.40 24.49 -1.65
C TYR A 277 33.10 25.32 -1.72
N ILE A 278 32.98 26.32 -0.85
CA ILE A 278 31.87 27.29 -0.83
C ILE A 278 32.46 28.69 -0.98
N ALA A 279 32.34 29.26 -2.19
CA ALA A 279 32.94 30.55 -2.53
C ALA A 279 32.50 31.71 -1.61
N GLY A 280 31.23 31.78 -1.24
CA GLY A 280 30.70 32.88 -0.42
C GLY A 280 31.17 32.90 1.03
N THR A 281 31.45 31.74 1.63
CA THR A 281 31.87 31.64 3.04
C THR A 281 33.34 31.28 3.22
N ASN A 282 34.05 31.03 2.11
CA ASN A 282 35.41 30.51 2.08
C ASN A 282 35.59 29.21 2.90
N GLY A 283 34.51 28.43 3.04
CA GLY A 283 34.48 27.18 3.78
C GLY A 283 34.35 25.95 2.87
N VAL A 284 34.15 24.79 3.49
CA VAL A 284 33.84 23.54 2.79
C VAL A 284 32.47 23.01 3.21
N SER A 285 31.75 22.38 2.27
CA SER A 285 30.46 21.75 2.52
C SER A 285 30.58 20.59 3.49
N ASN A 286 29.58 20.45 4.36
CA ASN A 286 29.44 19.28 5.23
C ASN A 286 28.72 18.10 4.55
N GLY A 287 28.29 18.27 3.29
CA GLY A 287 27.62 17.25 2.49
C GLY A 287 26.15 17.04 2.84
N LEU A 288 25.58 15.93 2.35
CA LEU A 288 24.17 15.59 2.49
C LEU A 288 23.74 15.30 3.93
N LEU A 289 24.58 14.64 4.72
CA LEU A 289 24.19 14.07 6.02
C LEU A 289 23.60 15.12 6.99
N PRO A 290 24.25 16.28 7.24
CA PRO A 290 23.66 17.28 8.14
C PRO A 290 22.36 17.88 7.59
N MET A 291 22.26 18.09 6.27
CA MET A 291 21.03 18.58 5.62
C MET A 291 19.89 17.59 5.86
N LEU A 292 20.12 16.29 5.61
CA LEU A 292 19.10 15.27 5.77
C LEU A 292 18.66 15.10 7.23
N ARG A 293 19.49 15.41 8.22
CA ARG A 293 19.05 15.48 9.63
C ARG A 293 18.05 16.60 9.89
N VAL A 294 18.15 17.72 9.19
CA VAL A 294 17.14 18.79 9.27
C VAL A 294 15.80 18.28 8.72
N PHE A 295 15.81 17.64 7.54
CA PHE A 295 14.62 17.02 6.95
C PHE A 295 14.02 15.94 7.87
N ASN A 296 14.86 15.11 8.51
CA ASN A 296 14.42 14.11 9.48
C ASN A 296 13.66 14.73 10.64
N ASN A 297 14.22 15.78 11.25
CA ASN A 297 13.59 16.44 12.39
C ASN A 297 12.29 17.15 11.99
N THR A 298 12.21 17.69 10.76
CA THR A 298 10.97 18.24 10.22
C THR A 298 9.91 17.16 10.01
N ALA A 299 10.27 15.99 9.48
CA ALA A 299 9.35 14.86 9.31
C ALA A 299 8.72 14.43 10.66
N ARG A 300 9.53 14.41 11.73
CA ARG A 300 9.06 14.13 13.09
C ARG A 300 8.19 15.23 13.68
N TYR A 301 8.52 16.50 13.40
CA TYR A 301 7.82 17.64 13.96
C TYR A 301 6.42 17.82 13.35
N VAL A 302 6.28 17.58 12.04
CA VAL A 302 5.02 17.76 11.32
C VAL A 302 4.27 16.43 11.21
N ASP A 303 3.77 15.94 12.35
CA ASP A 303 3.09 14.65 12.54
C ASP A 303 1.58 14.68 12.23
N GLN A 304 1.21 15.17 11.03
CA GLN A 304 -0.13 15.08 10.41
C GLN A 304 -1.35 15.15 11.37
N GLY A 305 -1.41 16.17 12.24
CA GLY A 305 -2.60 16.47 13.05
C GLY A 305 -2.80 15.55 14.26
N GLY A 306 -1.73 15.28 15.02
CA GLY A 306 -1.78 14.59 16.32
C GLY A 306 -1.56 13.08 16.20
N ASN A 307 -0.49 12.67 15.52
CA ASN A 307 -0.12 11.26 15.31
C ASN A 307 -1.15 10.40 14.56
N LYS A 308 -2.08 10.99 13.79
CA LYS A 308 -2.96 10.19 12.92
C LYS A 308 -2.15 9.40 11.88
N ARG A 309 -1.03 9.96 11.41
CA ARG A 309 -0.05 9.32 10.53
C ARG A 309 1.29 10.09 10.61
N PRO A 310 2.44 9.47 10.91
CA PRO A 310 3.73 10.18 10.93
C PRO A 310 4.07 10.75 9.54
N GLY A 311 4.73 11.92 9.50
CA GLY A 311 5.30 12.46 8.27
C GLY A 311 6.35 11.51 7.70
N ALA A 312 6.30 11.22 6.40
CA ALA A 312 7.16 10.22 5.76
C ALA A 312 7.72 10.75 4.44
N PHE A 313 9.05 10.93 4.39
CA PHE A 313 9.77 11.40 3.22
C PHE A 313 10.71 10.30 2.72
N SER A 314 10.70 10.03 1.42
CA SER A 314 11.69 9.20 0.74
C SER A 314 12.68 10.09 0.01
N ILE A 315 13.96 9.97 0.39
CA ILE A 315 15.05 10.73 -0.21
C ILE A 315 15.68 9.88 -1.32
N TYR A 316 15.79 10.46 -2.52
CA TYR A 316 16.35 9.83 -3.69
C TYR A 316 17.76 10.35 -3.98
N LEU A 317 18.69 9.43 -4.21
CA LEU A 317 20.07 9.74 -4.57
C LEU A 317 20.59 8.83 -5.70
N GLU A 318 21.28 9.40 -6.68
CA GLU A 318 21.99 8.61 -7.70
C GLU A 318 23.31 8.04 -7.16
N PRO A 319 23.70 6.79 -7.51
CA PRO A 319 24.83 6.09 -6.88
C PRO A 319 26.21 6.66 -7.24
N TRP A 320 26.31 7.60 -8.17
CA TRP A 320 27.57 8.33 -8.44
C TRP A 320 27.84 9.44 -7.43
N HIS A 321 26.88 9.84 -6.61
CA HIS A 321 27.07 10.96 -5.69
C HIS A 321 28.16 10.66 -4.65
N ALA A 322 29.06 11.62 -4.37
CA ALA A 322 30.22 11.35 -3.52
C ALA A 322 29.90 11.04 -2.04
N ASP A 323 28.75 11.47 -1.55
CA ASP A 323 28.25 11.14 -0.20
C ASP A 323 27.44 9.81 -0.15
N ILE A 324 27.43 8.99 -1.20
CA ILE A 324 26.58 7.79 -1.29
C ILE A 324 26.80 6.79 -0.15
N LEU A 325 28.03 6.60 0.33
CA LEU A 325 28.30 5.65 1.42
C LEU A 325 27.68 6.13 2.75
N ASP A 326 27.83 7.42 3.07
CA ASP A 326 27.22 8.00 4.27
C ASP A 326 25.68 7.93 4.16
N PHE A 327 25.12 8.14 2.96
CA PHE A 327 23.70 8.03 2.68
C PHE A 327 23.13 6.63 2.97
N LEU A 328 23.85 5.57 2.56
CA LEU A 328 23.45 4.17 2.80
C LEU A 328 23.41 3.79 4.30
N ASP A 329 24.14 4.51 5.15
CA ASP A 329 24.23 4.25 6.57
C ASP A 329 23.18 5.00 7.42
N LEU A 330 22.46 5.97 6.85
CA LEU A 330 21.62 6.91 7.61
C LEU A 330 20.48 6.24 8.39
N ARG A 331 19.98 5.09 7.91
CA ARG A 331 18.89 4.34 8.55
C ARG A 331 19.38 3.19 9.43
N LYS A 332 20.67 2.86 9.43
CA LYS A 332 21.21 1.76 10.23
C LYS A 332 20.93 1.96 11.72
N ASN A 333 20.61 0.88 12.43
CA ASN A 333 20.27 0.96 13.84
C ASN A 333 21.50 1.25 14.72
N THR A 334 22.67 0.73 14.33
CA THR A 334 23.94 0.93 15.04
C THR A 334 24.73 2.11 14.46
N GLY A 335 25.72 2.61 15.21
CA GLY A 335 26.58 3.74 14.82
C GLY A 335 26.27 5.03 15.57
N LYS A 336 26.91 6.14 15.17
CA LYS A 336 26.80 7.45 15.84
C LYS A 336 25.46 8.11 15.50
N GLU A 337 24.71 8.56 16.51
CA GLU A 337 23.41 9.21 16.34
C GLU A 337 23.50 10.49 15.48
N GLU A 338 24.61 11.23 15.57
CA GLU A 338 24.83 12.42 14.75
C GLU A 338 24.95 12.12 13.26
N SER A 339 25.14 10.85 12.91
CA SER A 339 25.24 10.31 11.56
C SER A 339 24.00 9.52 11.13
N ARG A 340 22.85 9.75 11.77
CA ARG A 340 21.60 9.01 11.50
C ARG A 340 20.41 9.93 11.25
N ALA A 341 19.48 9.44 10.46
CA ALA A 341 18.21 10.08 10.11
C ALA A 341 17.14 9.01 9.82
N ARG A 342 16.75 8.27 10.86
CA ARG A 342 15.96 7.03 10.76
C ARG A 342 14.48 7.24 10.43
N ASP A 343 13.97 8.45 10.61
CA ASP A 343 12.58 8.80 10.30
C ASP A 343 12.38 9.08 8.79
N LEU A 344 13.48 9.20 8.04
CA LEU A 344 13.48 9.26 6.58
C LEU A 344 13.59 7.88 5.95
N PHE A 345 13.03 7.73 4.77
CA PHE A 345 13.24 6.59 3.88
C PHE A 345 14.27 6.96 2.81
N TYR A 346 14.96 5.95 2.27
CA TYR A 346 16.06 6.14 1.33
C TYR A 346 15.82 5.31 0.09
N ALA A 347 16.12 5.88 -1.08
CA ALA A 347 15.92 5.27 -2.37
C ALA A 347 17.11 5.59 -3.29
N LEU A 348 17.51 4.61 -4.09
CA LEU A 348 18.52 4.78 -5.13
C LEU A 348 17.85 4.99 -6.48
N TRP A 349 18.33 5.99 -7.21
CA TRP A 349 17.94 6.29 -8.58
C TRP A 349 19.08 5.87 -9.51
N ILE A 350 19.05 4.61 -9.94
CA ILE A 350 20.21 3.91 -10.48
C ILE A 350 20.25 4.03 -12.02
N PRO A 351 21.33 4.57 -12.61
CA PRO A 351 21.56 4.50 -14.06
C PRO A 351 22.01 3.09 -14.48
N ASP A 352 21.65 2.69 -15.71
CA ASP A 352 22.01 1.41 -16.34
C ASP A 352 23.53 1.20 -16.32
N LEU A 353 24.32 2.27 -16.51
CA LEU A 353 25.78 2.23 -16.45
C LEU A 353 26.32 1.70 -15.12
N PHE A 354 25.72 2.05 -13.99
CA PHE A 354 26.17 1.53 -12.70
C PHE A 354 25.98 0.02 -12.61
N MET A 355 24.82 -0.48 -13.03
CA MET A 355 24.54 -1.92 -13.07
C MET A 355 25.50 -2.65 -14.02
N GLN A 356 25.82 -2.05 -15.16
CA GLN A 356 26.80 -2.59 -16.11
C GLN A 356 28.21 -2.65 -15.48
N ARG A 357 28.66 -1.57 -14.82
CA ARG A 357 29.97 -1.52 -14.13
C ARG A 357 30.06 -2.54 -12.99
N VAL A 358 28.98 -2.78 -12.24
CA VAL A 358 28.93 -3.83 -11.22
C VAL A 358 29.07 -5.22 -11.85
N LYS A 359 28.34 -5.48 -12.94
CA LYS A 359 28.37 -6.75 -13.67
C LYS A 359 29.76 -7.07 -14.23
N ASP A 360 30.41 -6.07 -14.82
CA ASP A 360 31.70 -6.23 -15.50
C ASP A 360 32.90 -6.09 -14.56
N ASN A 361 32.65 -5.85 -13.27
CA ASN A 361 33.66 -5.62 -12.23
C ASN A 361 34.61 -4.46 -12.56
N GLU A 362 34.01 -3.33 -12.98
CA GLU A 362 34.73 -2.12 -13.35
C GLU A 362 34.75 -1.10 -12.21
N GLU A 363 35.61 -0.08 -12.34
CA GLU A 363 35.63 1.06 -11.43
C GLU A 363 34.37 1.94 -11.58
N TRP A 364 33.99 2.58 -10.48
CA TRP A 364 32.93 3.57 -10.39
C TRP A 364 33.47 4.86 -9.76
N SER A 365 33.31 5.97 -10.48
CA SER A 365 33.70 7.31 -10.04
C SER A 365 32.60 7.98 -9.24
N LEU A 366 32.94 8.36 -8.01
CA LEU A 366 32.10 9.15 -7.14
C LEU A 366 32.35 10.64 -7.35
N MET A 367 31.31 11.38 -7.72
CA MET A 367 31.38 12.77 -8.17
C MET A 367 30.57 13.70 -7.27
N CYS A 368 30.99 14.97 -7.21
CA CYS A 368 30.21 16.04 -6.63
C CYS A 368 29.43 16.76 -7.75
N PRO A 369 28.11 16.98 -7.63
CA PRO A 369 27.33 17.66 -8.67
C PRO A 369 27.84 19.08 -8.98
N HIS A 370 28.49 19.75 -8.03
CA HIS A 370 29.11 21.05 -8.27
C HIS A 370 30.34 20.97 -9.20
N GLU A 371 31.11 19.89 -9.08
CA GLU A 371 32.31 19.67 -9.91
C GLU A 371 32.00 18.93 -11.20
N SER A 372 30.90 18.18 -11.24
CA SER A 372 30.43 17.38 -12.38
C SER A 372 28.93 17.64 -12.57
N PRO A 373 28.55 18.83 -13.09
CA PRO A 373 27.17 19.27 -13.17
C PRO A 373 26.35 18.46 -14.16
N ASP A 374 25.03 18.62 -14.07
CA ASP A 374 24.03 18.14 -15.04
C ASP A 374 23.90 16.62 -15.22
N LEU A 375 24.66 15.80 -14.49
CA LEU A 375 24.50 14.33 -14.50
C LEU A 375 23.07 13.88 -14.15
N PHE A 376 22.40 14.59 -13.26
CA PHE A 376 21.01 14.32 -12.87
C PHE A 376 19.98 14.90 -13.85
N GLU A 377 20.39 15.71 -14.83
CA GLU A 377 19.53 16.29 -15.87
C GLU A 377 19.48 15.44 -17.14
N VAL A 378 20.32 14.41 -17.25
CA VAL A 378 20.41 13.52 -18.43
C VAL A 378 20.27 12.05 -18.03
N TRP A 379 19.90 11.19 -18.97
CA TRP A 379 19.71 9.74 -18.76
C TRP A 379 20.18 8.94 -19.98
N GLY A 380 20.28 7.61 -19.83
CA GLY A 380 20.68 6.70 -20.90
C GLY A 380 22.04 7.04 -21.50
N GLU A 381 22.15 6.99 -22.84
CA GLU A 381 23.41 7.25 -23.54
C GLU A 381 23.98 8.65 -23.29
N GLU A 382 23.13 9.66 -23.07
CA GLU A 382 23.59 11.02 -22.81
C GLU A 382 24.27 11.11 -21.44
N PHE A 383 23.68 10.46 -20.43
CA PHE A 383 24.31 10.28 -19.12
C PHE A 383 25.65 9.54 -19.24
N GLU A 384 25.70 8.43 -19.96
CA GLU A 384 26.92 7.64 -20.12
C GLU A 384 28.06 8.46 -20.74
N LYS A 385 27.76 9.20 -21.81
CA LYS A 385 28.72 10.07 -22.49
C LYS A 385 29.23 11.17 -21.57
N LEU A 386 28.33 11.82 -20.83
CA LEU A 386 28.67 12.90 -19.89
C LEU A 386 29.51 12.38 -18.71
N TYR A 387 29.08 11.29 -18.09
CA TYR A 387 29.77 10.65 -16.98
C TYR A 387 31.18 10.21 -17.37
N CYS A 388 31.32 9.47 -18.48
CA CYS A 388 32.62 9.00 -18.95
C CYS A 388 33.53 10.17 -19.37
N ARG A 389 32.99 11.29 -19.85
CA ARG A 389 33.77 12.51 -20.09
C ARG A 389 34.35 13.06 -18.79
N TYR A 390 33.54 13.19 -17.73
CA TYR A 390 34.03 13.64 -16.43
C TYR A 390 35.05 12.69 -15.80
N GLU A 391 34.90 11.38 -16.00
CA GLU A 391 35.93 10.41 -15.60
C GLU A 391 37.27 10.67 -16.30
N LYS A 392 37.25 10.92 -17.62
CA LYS A 392 38.46 11.24 -18.42
C LYS A 392 39.10 12.57 -18.04
N GLU A 393 38.28 13.56 -17.70
CA GLU A 393 38.73 14.88 -17.22
C GLU A 393 39.27 14.85 -15.78
N GLY A 394 39.16 13.73 -15.06
CA GLY A 394 39.56 13.64 -13.65
C GLY A 394 38.62 14.35 -12.68
N ARG A 395 37.37 14.62 -13.08
CA ARG A 395 36.36 15.34 -12.29
C ARG A 395 35.57 14.38 -11.40
N PHE A 396 36.26 13.80 -10.43
CA PHE A 396 35.68 12.93 -9.42
C PHE A 396 36.37 13.14 -8.08
N LYS A 397 35.65 12.89 -6.99
CA LYS A 397 36.18 12.95 -5.62
C LYS A 397 36.95 11.68 -5.25
N ARG A 398 36.44 10.53 -5.70
CA ARG A 398 37.00 9.21 -5.38
C ARG A 398 36.59 8.18 -6.43
N LYS A 399 37.45 7.22 -6.74
CA LYS A 399 37.10 6.00 -7.47
C LYS A 399 37.02 4.82 -6.51
N ILE A 400 36.05 3.94 -6.72
CA ILE A 400 35.87 2.69 -5.99
C ILE A 400 35.51 1.57 -6.96
N GLN A 401 35.71 0.31 -6.59
CA GLN A 401 35.14 -0.78 -7.38
C GLN A 401 33.62 -0.73 -7.33
N ALA A 402 32.94 -0.88 -8.47
CA ALA A 402 31.48 -0.81 -8.53
C ALA A 402 30.83 -1.88 -7.63
N GLN A 403 31.39 -3.09 -7.62
CA GLN A 403 30.95 -4.18 -6.75
C GLN A 403 31.11 -3.87 -5.25
N LYS A 404 32.06 -3.02 -4.87
CA LYS A 404 32.21 -2.58 -3.47
C LYS A 404 31.06 -1.65 -3.06
N LEU A 405 30.64 -0.74 -3.93
CA LEU A 405 29.44 0.06 -3.67
C LEU A 405 28.20 -0.83 -3.60
N TRP A 406 28.08 -1.78 -4.53
CA TRP A 406 26.99 -2.76 -4.56
C TRP A 406 26.89 -3.57 -3.27
N TYR A 407 28.03 -4.01 -2.72
CA TYR A 407 28.10 -4.68 -1.42
C TYR A 407 27.46 -3.83 -0.31
N HIS A 408 27.80 -2.55 -0.21
CA HIS A 408 27.22 -1.65 0.80
C HIS A 408 25.72 -1.40 0.60
N ILE A 409 25.24 -1.39 -0.64
CA ILE A 409 23.81 -1.28 -0.95
C ILE A 409 23.07 -2.49 -0.38
N ILE A 410 23.55 -3.71 -0.67
CA ILE A 410 22.94 -4.95 -0.19
C ILE A 410 23.03 -5.05 1.33
N GLU A 411 24.16 -4.69 1.93
CA GLU A 411 24.35 -4.68 3.38
C GLU A 411 23.29 -3.80 4.07
N SER A 412 23.08 -2.58 3.56
CA SER A 412 22.05 -1.67 4.09
C SER A 412 20.63 -2.27 3.95
N GLN A 413 20.34 -2.96 2.84
CA GLN A 413 19.06 -3.62 2.61
C GLN A 413 18.82 -4.78 3.57
N VAL A 414 19.84 -5.61 3.84
CA VAL A 414 19.73 -6.71 4.79
C VAL A 414 19.46 -6.18 6.20
N GLU A 415 20.12 -5.09 6.60
CA GLU A 415 19.96 -4.53 7.95
C GLU A 415 18.65 -3.74 8.14
N THR A 416 18.19 -3.02 7.10
CA THR A 416 17.13 -2.00 7.24
C THR A 416 15.91 -2.22 6.34
N GLY A 417 15.98 -3.14 5.39
CA GLY A 417 14.99 -3.33 4.33
C GLY A 417 15.06 -2.29 3.20
N THR A 418 16.00 -1.35 3.27
CA THR A 418 16.18 -0.19 2.36
C THR A 418 17.69 0.03 2.10
N PRO A 419 18.13 0.78 1.07
CA PRO A 419 17.35 1.67 0.22
C PRO A 419 16.48 0.93 -0.80
N TYR A 420 15.42 1.62 -1.25
CA TYR A 420 14.64 1.21 -2.41
C TYR A 420 15.50 1.24 -3.67
N ILE A 421 15.14 0.44 -4.68
CA ILE A 421 15.86 0.35 -5.95
C ILE A 421 14.95 0.74 -7.10
N LEU A 422 15.31 1.83 -7.79
CA LEU A 422 14.65 2.28 -9.00
C LEU A 422 15.66 2.49 -10.10
N TYR A 423 15.31 2.12 -11.33
CA TYR A 423 16.17 2.21 -12.50
C TYR A 423 15.83 3.46 -13.30
N LYS A 424 16.66 4.50 -13.13
CA LYS A 424 16.52 5.84 -13.73
C LYS A 424 16.21 5.77 -15.22
N ASP A 425 16.95 4.94 -15.94
CA ASP A 425 16.86 4.89 -17.40
C ASP A 425 15.61 4.15 -17.85
N ALA A 426 15.19 3.08 -17.16
CA ALA A 426 13.91 2.43 -17.43
C ALA A 426 12.71 3.35 -17.13
N CYS A 427 12.80 4.16 -16.08
CA CYS A 427 11.80 5.17 -15.73
C CYS A 427 11.67 6.24 -16.83
N ASN A 428 12.79 6.82 -17.27
CA ASN A 428 12.79 7.89 -18.27
C ASN A 428 12.46 7.39 -19.68
N ARG A 429 13.09 6.30 -20.13
CA ARG A 429 12.90 5.71 -21.47
C ARG A 429 11.47 5.28 -21.75
N LYS A 430 10.71 4.95 -20.69
CA LYS A 430 9.37 4.36 -20.79
C LYS A 430 8.32 5.20 -20.06
N SER A 431 8.52 6.51 -20.04
CA SER A 431 7.54 7.47 -19.53
C SER A 431 6.90 8.24 -20.67
N ASN A 432 5.57 8.38 -20.61
CA ASN A 432 4.86 9.28 -21.51
C ASN A 432 5.17 10.77 -21.23
N GLN A 433 5.79 11.09 -20.10
CA GLN A 433 6.24 12.43 -19.75
C GLN A 433 7.68 12.74 -20.19
N GLN A 434 8.34 11.86 -20.98
CA GLN A 434 9.73 12.07 -21.40
C GLN A 434 9.97 13.36 -22.20
N ASN A 435 8.92 13.98 -22.76
CA ASN A 435 9.02 15.26 -23.46
C ASN A 435 9.15 16.48 -22.54
N LEU A 436 8.99 16.30 -21.22
CA LEU A 436 9.08 17.39 -20.23
C LEU A 436 10.52 17.63 -19.76
N GLY A 437 11.37 16.62 -19.85
CA GLY A 437 12.72 16.60 -19.30
C GLY A 437 12.98 15.31 -18.53
N THR A 438 14.14 15.25 -17.87
CA THR A 438 14.56 14.08 -17.09
C THR A 438 13.76 14.00 -15.79
N ILE A 439 13.14 12.85 -15.56
CA ILE A 439 12.51 12.46 -14.30
C ILE A 439 13.63 12.05 -13.32
N LYS A 440 13.62 12.68 -12.14
CA LYS A 440 14.73 12.63 -11.17
C LYS A 440 14.46 11.74 -9.96
N CYS A 441 13.20 11.38 -9.69
CA CYS A 441 12.86 10.48 -8.60
C CYS A 441 11.49 9.85 -8.80
N SER A 442 11.12 9.00 -7.84
CA SER A 442 9.76 8.53 -7.62
C SER A 442 9.21 9.11 -6.31
N ASN A 443 8.02 8.67 -5.88
CA ASN A 443 7.36 9.09 -4.64
C ASN A 443 7.82 8.29 -3.40
N LEU A 444 7.09 8.42 -2.29
CA LEU A 444 7.32 7.66 -1.06
C LEU A 444 7.25 6.13 -1.25
N CYS A 445 6.36 5.65 -2.12
CA CYS A 445 6.03 4.24 -2.26
C CYS A 445 6.55 3.60 -3.56
N THR A 446 7.34 4.33 -4.35
CA THR A 446 8.06 3.86 -5.55
C THR A 446 7.21 3.48 -6.77
N GLU A 447 5.92 3.80 -6.79
CA GLU A 447 5.01 3.52 -7.91
C GLU A 447 4.82 4.71 -8.86
N ILE A 448 5.08 5.94 -8.40
CA ILE A 448 4.84 7.16 -9.19
C ILE A 448 6.11 7.61 -9.89
N VAL A 449 6.05 7.84 -11.19
CA VAL A 449 7.19 8.28 -11.99
C VAL A 449 6.77 9.47 -12.83
N GLU A 450 6.77 10.63 -12.20
CA GLU A 450 6.31 11.90 -12.76
C GLU A 450 7.44 12.93 -12.77
N TYR A 451 7.45 13.80 -13.77
CA TYR A 451 8.42 14.89 -13.89
C TYR A 451 8.24 15.92 -12.76
N SER A 452 9.36 16.38 -12.20
CA SER A 452 9.40 17.46 -11.21
C SER A 452 10.59 18.39 -11.45
N SER A 453 10.38 19.68 -11.21
CA SER A 453 11.38 20.74 -11.34
C SER A 453 11.30 21.67 -10.12
N PRO A 454 12.20 22.66 -9.98
CA PRO A 454 12.06 23.68 -8.94
C PRO A 454 10.71 24.41 -8.93
N ASP A 455 10.06 24.51 -10.09
CA ASP A 455 8.78 25.22 -10.30
C ASP A 455 7.57 24.28 -10.38
N GLU A 456 7.80 22.96 -10.40
CA GLU A 456 6.77 21.94 -10.58
C GLU A 456 6.95 20.80 -9.58
N VAL A 457 6.01 20.70 -8.64
CA VAL A 457 5.92 19.59 -7.70
C VAL A 457 4.91 18.60 -8.26
N ALA A 458 5.34 17.40 -8.62
CA ALA A 458 4.42 16.41 -9.19
C ALA A 458 3.42 15.93 -8.13
N VAL A 459 2.21 15.56 -8.56
CA VAL A 459 1.08 15.23 -7.66
C VAL A 459 0.34 14.02 -8.19
N CYS A 460 0.18 13.00 -7.34
CA CYS A 460 -0.56 11.81 -7.73
C CYS A 460 -1.94 11.69 -7.07
N ASN A 461 -2.95 11.44 -7.91
CA ASN A 461 -4.33 11.14 -7.52
C ASN A 461 -4.59 9.65 -7.70
N LEU A 462 -4.97 8.95 -6.61
CA LEU A 462 -4.90 7.49 -6.52
C LEU A 462 -6.25 6.84 -6.25
N ALA A 463 -6.52 5.73 -6.93
CA ALA A 463 -7.62 4.81 -6.64
C ALA A 463 -7.22 3.37 -6.97
N SER A 464 -7.85 2.39 -6.33
CA SER A 464 -7.55 0.96 -6.54
C SER A 464 -8.79 0.15 -6.88
N VAL A 465 -8.68 -0.70 -7.89
CA VAL A 465 -9.71 -1.67 -8.29
C VAL A 465 -9.66 -2.90 -7.39
N ALA A 466 -10.81 -3.41 -6.95
CA ALA A 466 -10.91 -4.66 -6.18
C ALA A 466 -11.01 -5.87 -7.13
N LEU A 467 -9.89 -6.50 -7.46
CA LEU A 467 -9.80 -7.49 -8.54
C LEU A 467 -10.62 -8.76 -8.30
N ASN A 468 -10.87 -9.10 -7.04
CA ASN A 468 -11.70 -10.23 -6.63
C ASN A 468 -13.16 -10.09 -7.05
N MET A 469 -13.68 -8.86 -7.17
CA MET A 469 -15.09 -8.61 -7.49
C MET A 469 -15.47 -9.00 -8.92
N PHE A 470 -14.48 -9.16 -9.81
CA PHE A 470 -14.70 -9.48 -11.22
C PHE A 470 -14.65 -10.99 -11.49
N VAL A 471 -14.43 -11.83 -10.46
CA VAL A 471 -14.52 -13.28 -10.57
C VAL A 471 -15.99 -13.70 -10.45
N LYS A 472 -16.53 -14.34 -11.49
CA LYS A 472 -17.90 -14.84 -11.52
C LYS A 472 -18.03 -16.17 -10.77
N PRO A 473 -19.26 -16.57 -10.36
CA PRO A 473 -19.50 -17.86 -9.70
C PRO A 473 -19.07 -19.08 -10.52
N ASP A 474 -19.06 -18.98 -11.85
CA ASP A 474 -18.58 -20.01 -12.78
C ASP A 474 -17.05 -20.04 -12.95
N ARG A 475 -16.32 -19.25 -12.15
CA ARG A 475 -14.86 -19.09 -12.18
C ARG A 475 -14.35 -18.55 -13.52
N THR A 476 -15.13 -17.70 -14.17
CA THR A 476 -14.66 -16.85 -15.28
C THR A 476 -14.39 -15.42 -14.79
N TYR A 477 -13.56 -14.67 -15.51
CA TYR A 477 -13.19 -13.29 -15.14
C TYR A 477 -13.89 -12.26 -16.04
N ASP A 478 -14.57 -11.27 -15.46
CA ASP A 478 -15.33 -10.25 -16.19
C ASP A 478 -14.47 -9.06 -16.62
N PHE A 479 -13.76 -9.22 -17.74
CA PHE A 479 -12.94 -8.14 -18.30
C PHE A 479 -13.76 -6.95 -18.81
N MET A 480 -15.00 -7.16 -19.25
CA MET A 480 -15.87 -6.07 -19.70
C MET A 480 -16.25 -5.16 -18.53
N LYS A 481 -16.69 -5.76 -17.41
CA LYS A 481 -17.01 -5.00 -16.20
C LYS A 481 -15.77 -4.31 -15.63
N LEU A 482 -14.60 -4.96 -15.67
CA LEU A 482 -13.32 -4.35 -15.26
C LEU A 482 -13.00 -3.10 -16.08
N LYS A 483 -13.17 -3.17 -17.41
CA LYS A 483 -13.01 -2.01 -18.29
C LYS A 483 -13.98 -0.89 -17.91
N GLU A 484 -15.27 -1.18 -17.75
CA GLU A 484 -16.30 -0.19 -17.37
C GLU A 484 -15.97 0.53 -16.07
N VAL A 485 -15.64 -0.22 -15.01
CA VAL A 485 -15.26 0.35 -13.70
C VAL A 485 -14.00 1.20 -13.83
N THR A 486 -13.01 0.76 -14.60
CA THR A 486 -11.78 1.52 -14.83
C THR A 486 -12.05 2.86 -15.53
N LYS A 487 -13.01 2.91 -16.48
CA LYS A 487 -13.42 4.17 -17.11
C LYS A 487 -14.03 5.13 -16.09
N VAL A 488 -14.87 4.64 -15.17
CA VAL A 488 -15.43 5.48 -14.10
C VAL A 488 -14.32 6.05 -13.21
N ILE A 489 -13.39 5.20 -12.77
CA ILE A 489 -12.25 5.63 -11.95
C ILE A 489 -11.45 6.71 -12.65
N THR A 490 -11.19 6.55 -13.96
CA THR A 490 -10.45 7.54 -14.77
C THR A 490 -11.16 8.89 -14.76
N ARG A 491 -12.49 8.93 -14.94
CA ARG A 491 -13.28 10.17 -14.84
C ARG A 491 -13.21 10.79 -13.45
N ASN A 492 -13.31 9.96 -12.42
CA ASN A 492 -13.29 10.41 -11.02
C ASN A 492 -11.94 11.04 -10.66
N LEU A 493 -10.83 10.35 -10.97
CA LEU A 493 -9.49 10.86 -10.73
C LEU A 493 -9.20 12.13 -11.56
N ASN A 494 -9.70 12.21 -12.79
CA ASN A 494 -9.57 13.44 -13.58
C ASN A 494 -10.35 14.62 -12.97
N LYS A 495 -11.56 14.40 -12.41
CA LYS A 495 -12.31 15.45 -11.69
C LYS A 495 -11.59 15.86 -10.40
N ILE A 496 -10.98 14.91 -9.69
CA ILE A 496 -10.19 15.18 -8.47
C ILE A 496 -9.09 16.22 -8.73
N ILE A 497 -8.44 16.21 -9.90
CA ILE A 497 -7.42 17.23 -10.25
C ILE A 497 -7.97 18.65 -10.14
N ASP A 498 -9.21 18.87 -10.57
CA ASP A 498 -9.81 20.21 -10.60
C ASP A 498 -10.36 20.64 -9.23
N VAL A 499 -10.91 19.70 -8.45
CA VAL A 499 -11.51 20.00 -7.14
C VAL A 499 -10.51 19.98 -5.97
N ASN A 500 -9.31 19.44 -6.19
CA ASN A 500 -8.29 19.31 -5.15
C ASN A 500 -7.80 20.66 -4.63
N TYR A 501 -7.69 20.78 -3.31
CA TYR A 501 -6.96 21.86 -2.66
C TYR A 501 -5.45 21.55 -2.67
N TYR A 502 -4.68 22.38 -3.38
CA TYR A 502 -3.23 22.23 -3.45
C TYR A 502 -2.53 23.00 -2.33
N PRO A 503 -1.67 22.35 -1.53
CA PRO A 503 -0.93 23.04 -0.46
C PRO A 503 0.12 24.01 -1.00
N LEU A 504 0.57 23.82 -2.25
CA LEU A 504 1.59 24.61 -2.94
C LEU A 504 1.12 25.01 -4.34
N PRO A 505 1.48 26.21 -4.83
CA PRO A 505 1.18 26.62 -6.20
C PRO A 505 1.89 25.77 -7.26
N GLU A 506 3.15 25.37 -7.03
CA GLU A 506 3.93 24.51 -7.92
C GLU A 506 3.25 23.13 -8.12
N ALA A 507 2.60 22.63 -7.07
CA ALA A 507 1.82 21.39 -7.12
C ALA A 507 0.57 21.53 -7.99
N LYS A 508 -0.12 22.68 -7.90
CA LYS A 508 -1.27 22.99 -8.77
C LYS A 508 -0.82 23.14 -10.22
N THR A 509 0.27 23.84 -10.47
CA THR A 509 0.83 24.04 -11.81
C THR A 509 1.11 22.71 -12.49
N SER A 510 1.88 21.82 -11.85
CA SER A 510 2.20 20.50 -12.40
C SER A 510 0.93 19.68 -12.72
N ASN A 511 0.01 19.57 -11.75
CA ASN A 511 -1.18 18.72 -11.93
C ASN A 511 -2.13 19.27 -13.01
N MET A 512 -2.25 20.59 -13.16
CA MET A 512 -3.09 21.19 -14.20
C MET A 512 -2.47 21.06 -15.61
N ARG A 513 -1.13 21.13 -15.73
CA ARG A 513 -0.42 21.03 -17.01
C ARG A 513 -0.34 19.62 -17.57
N HIS A 514 -0.15 18.63 -16.70
CA HIS A 514 0.12 17.24 -17.10
C HIS A 514 -1.03 16.29 -16.78
N ARG A 515 -1.86 16.64 -15.80
CA ARG A 515 -3.05 15.87 -15.37
C ARG A 515 -2.80 14.37 -15.12
N PRO A 516 -1.72 13.95 -14.44
CA PRO A 516 -1.48 12.54 -14.19
C PRO A 516 -2.48 11.96 -13.17
N ILE A 517 -2.77 10.68 -13.32
CA ILE A 517 -3.53 9.89 -12.35
C ILE A 517 -2.83 8.54 -12.12
N GLY A 518 -3.15 7.85 -11.03
CA GLY A 518 -2.61 6.54 -10.71
C GLY A 518 -3.71 5.56 -10.31
N ILE A 519 -4.12 4.72 -11.26
CA ILE A 519 -5.02 3.60 -11.04
C ILE A 519 -4.19 2.39 -10.65
N GLY A 520 -4.41 1.88 -9.45
CA GLY A 520 -3.83 0.65 -8.95
C GLY A 520 -4.86 -0.46 -8.81
N VAL A 521 -4.46 -1.53 -8.13
CA VAL A 521 -5.29 -2.69 -7.86
C VAL A 521 -5.13 -3.13 -6.41
N GLN A 522 -6.02 -3.99 -5.95
CA GLN A 522 -5.92 -4.74 -4.70
C GLN A 522 -6.61 -6.10 -4.88
N GLY A 523 -6.26 -7.05 -4.02
CA GLY A 523 -6.84 -8.40 -4.06
C GLY A 523 -6.44 -9.23 -5.27
N LEU A 524 -5.22 -9.05 -5.81
CA LEU A 524 -4.73 -9.91 -6.89
C LEU A 524 -4.64 -11.38 -6.44
N ALA A 525 -4.08 -11.62 -5.25
CA ALA A 525 -4.04 -12.98 -4.68
C ALA A 525 -5.43 -13.56 -4.44
N ASP A 526 -6.39 -12.74 -3.97
CA ASP A 526 -7.77 -13.18 -3.80
C ASP A 526 -8.40 -13.59 -5.13
N ALA A 527 -8.20 -12.81 -6.19
CA ALA A 527 -8.69 -13.14 -7.53
C ALA A 527 -8.11 -14.48 -8.03
N PHE A 528 -6.81 -14.71 -7.84
CA PHE A 528 -6.18 -15.99 -8.20
C PHE A 528 -6.75 -17.17 -7.41
N ILE A 529 -6.92 -17.01 -6.09
CA ILE A 529 -7.49 -18.05 -5.24
C ILE A 529 -8.93 -18.36 -5.64
N LEU A 530 -9.76 -17.35 -5.88
CA LEU A 530 -11.15 -17.54 -6.33
C LEU A 530 -11.26 -18.23 -7.69
N MET A 531 -10.30 -17.97 -8.59
CA MET A 531 -10.16 -18.65 -9.88
C MET A 531 -9.53 -20.05 -9.78
N ARG A 532 -9.01 -20.43 -8.60
CA ARG A 532 -8.24 -21.66 -8.34
C ARG A 532 -6.91 -21.74 -9.10
N TYR A 533 -6.22 -20.61 -9.24
CA TYR A 533 -4.91 -20.54 -9.85
C TYR A 533 -3.84 -20.33 -8.78
N PRO A 534 -2.88 -21.27 -8.59
CA PRO A 534 -1.67 -21.01 -7.83
C PRO A 534 -0.98 -19.75 -8.33
N PHE A 535 -0.40 -18.95 -7.44
CA PHE A 535 0.17 -17.65 -7.81
C PHE A 535 1.27 -17.78 -8.88
N ASP A 536 2.03 -18.87 -8.84
CA ASP A 536 3.13 -19.21 -9.75
C ASP A 536 2.70 -20.06 -10.97
N SER A 537 1.39 -20.23 -11.20
CA SER A 537 0.86 -20.96 -12.34
C SER A 537 0.87 -20.17 -13.66
N ALA A 538 0.83 -20.86 -14.79
CA ALA A 538 0.75 -20.24 -16.10
C ALA A 538 -0.58 -19.48 -16.30
N GLU A 539 -1.66 -19.98 -15.71
CA GLU A 539 -2.99 -19.40 -15.70
C GLU A 539 -3.00 -18.07 -14.94
N ALA A 540 -2.40 -18.02 -13.75
CA ALA A 540 -2.25 -16.77 -12.98
C ALA A 540 -1.41 -15.74 -13.74
N LYS A 541 -0.31 -16.17 -14.38
CA LYS A 541 0.52 -15.31 -15.24
C LYS A 541 -0.28 -14.72 -16.40
N LYS A 542 -1.07 -15.54 -17.09
CA LYS A 542 -1.94 -15.08 -18.19
C LYS A 542 -3.01 -14.11 -17.70
N LEU A 543 -3.67 -14.43 -16.59
CA LEU A 543 -4.69 -13.57 -16.00
C LEU A 543 -4.11 -12.23 -15.53
N ASN A 544 -2.90 -12.22 -14.95
CA ASN A 544 -2.15 -11.01 -14.62
C ASN A 544 -1.99 -10.10 -15.84
N ILE A 545 -1.52 -10.63 -16.98
CA ILE A 545 -1.39 -9.86 -18.23
C ILE A 545 -2.75 -9.28 -18.64
N GLN A 546 -3.79 -10.11 -18.71
CA GLN A 546 -5.10 -9.70 -19.21
C GLN A 546 -5.79 -8.65 -18.31
N ILE A 547 -5.62 -8.73 -16.99
CA ILE A 547 -6.15 -7.73 -16.04
C ILE A 547 -5.52 -6.37 -16.32
N PHE A 548 -4.18 -6.29 -16.35
CA PHE A 548 -3.49 -5.02 -16.52
C PHE A 548 -3.64 -4.46 -17.95
N GLU A 549 -3.70 -5.33 -18.96
CA GLU A 549 -4.05 -4.95 -20.32
C GLU A 549 -5.44 -4.28 -20.37
N THR A 550 -6.42 -4.87 -19.69
CA THR A 550 -7.80 -4.34 -19.62
C THR A 550 -7.88 -3.01 -18.89
N ILE A 551 -7.20 -2.87 -17.76
CA ILE A 551 -7.18 -1.61 -16.99
C ILE A 551 -6.54 -0.51 -17.83
N TYR A 552 -5.39 -0.76 -18.46
CA TYR A 552 -4.72 0.23 -19.29
C TYR A 552 -5.57 0.64 -20.50
N TYR A 553 -6.19 -0.34 -21.18
CA TYR A 553 -7.09 -0.08 -22.31
C TYR A 553 -8.29 0.78 -21.88
N GLY A 554 -8.97 0.40 -20.79
CA GLY A 554 -10.13 1.14 -20.28
C GLY A 554 -9.78 2.57 -19.85
N ALA A 555 -8.65 2.75 -19.18
CA ALA A 555 -8.18 4.06 -18.75
C ALA A 555 -7.84 4.97 -19.94
N LEU A 556 -7.10 4.46 -20.94
CA LEU A 556 -6.80 5.22 -22.16
C LEU A 556 -8.05 5.57 -22.95
N GLU A 557 -8.99 4.63 -23.09
CA GLU A 557 -10.26 4.89 -23.78
C GLU A 557 -11.05 6.00 -23.09
N SER A 558 -11.19 5.95 -21.76
CA SER A 558 -11.86 7.02 -21.01
C SER A 558 -11.10 8.35 -21.05
N SER A 559 -9.77 8.33 -21.04
CA SER A 559 -8.98 9.56 -21.14
C SER A 559 -9.09 10.19 -22.53
N CYS A 560 -9.23 9.37 -23.57
CA CYS A 560 -9.50 9.82 -24.94
C CYS A 560 -10.91 10.42 -25.06
N GLU A 561 -11.93 9.79 -24.48
CA GLU A 561 -13.31 10.33 -24.42
C GLU A 561 -13.39 11.66 -23.66
N LEU A 562 -12.57 11.83 -22.61
CA LEU A 562 -12.45 13.12 -21.91
C LEU A 562 -11.73 14.17 -22.77
N ALA A 563 -10.73 13.77 -23.55
CA ALA A 563 -10.02 14.68 -24.45
C ALA A 563 -10.88 15.16 -25.60
N GLU A 564 -11.75 14.30 -26.15
CA GLU A 564 -12.74 14.69 -27.15
C GLU A 564 -13.68 15.78 -26.63
N LYS A 565 -14.07 15.72 -25.34
CA LYS A 565 -14.98 16.68 -24.72
C LYS A 565 -14.30 17.97 -24.22
N HIS A 566 -13.10 17.86 -23.67
CA HIS A 566 -12.45 18.95 -22.93
C HIS A 566 -11.10 19.39 -23.51
N GLY A 567 -10.65 18.78 -24.60
CA GLY A 567 -9.30 18.92 -25.15
C GLY A 567 -8.28 18.05 -24.40
N THR A 568 -7.10 17.91 -24.98
CA THR A 568 -5.98 17.20 -24.34
C THR A 568 -5.43 17.97 -23.14
N TYR A 569 -4.58 17.34 -22.32
CA TYR A 569 -3.75 18.10 -21.37
C TYR A 569 -2.76 19.02 -22.11
N GLU A 570 -2.28 20.07 -21.43
CA GLU A 570 -1.48 21.15 -22.04
C GLU A 570 -0.22 20.65 -22.74
N THR A 571 0.46 19.70 -22.11
CA THR A 571 1.76 19.17 -22.55
C THR A 571 1.66 17.88 -23.39
N TYR A 572 0.49 17.62 -23.98
CA TYR A 572 0.26 16.42 -24.81
C TYR A 572 1.12 16.40 -26.08
N LYS A 573 1.26 17.53 -26.77
CA LYS A 573 2.03 17.60 -28.02
C LYS A 573 3.50 17.26 -27.77
N GLY A 574 4.02 16.27 -28.49
CA GLY A 574 5.41 15.81 -28.38
C GLY A 574 5.59 14.61 -27.45
N SER A 575 4.60 14.30 -26.62
CA SER A 575 4.57 13.07 -25.82
C SER A 575 4.53 11.82 -26.71
N PRO A 576 5.01 10.66 -26.22
CA PRO A 576 4.90 9.38 -26.92
C PRO A 576 3.49 9.03 -27.40
N VAL A 577 2.47 9.19 -26.54
CA VAL A 577 1.08 8.86 -26.93
C VAL A 577 0.61 9.74 -28.09
N SER A 578 1.06 11.00 -28.18
CA SER A 578 0.78 11.89 -29.32
C SER A 578 1.41 11.43 -30.64
N LYS A 579 2.40 10.54 -30.57
CA LYS A 579 3.07 9.89 -31.70
C LYS A 579 2.56 8.46 -31.95
N GLY A 580 1.48 8.05 -31.27
CA GLY A 580 0.91 6.71 -31.36
C GLY A 580 1.71 5.62 -30.63
N ILE A 581 2.63 6.01 -29.74
CA ILE A 581 3.45 5.09 -28.94
C ILE A 581 2.79 4.94 -27.56
N LEU A 582 2.27 3.75 -27.28
CA LEU A 582 1.70 3.38 -25.98
C LEU A 582 2.74 2.66 -25.12
N GLN A 583 2.39 2.39 -23.86
CA GLN A 583 3.34 1.84 -22.90
C GLN A 583 3.98 0.53 -23.37
N TYR A 584 3.20 -0.43 -23.85
CA TYR A 584 3.73 -1.73 -24.28
C TYR A 584 4.68 -1.62 -25.48
N ASP A 585 4.52 -0.60 -26.34
CA ASP A 585 5.43 -0.33 -27.45
C ASP A 585 6.83 0.04 -26.90
N MET A 586 6.89 0.80 -25.82
CA MET A 586 8.15 1.18 -25.14
C MET A 586 8.84 -0.01 -24.45
N TRP A 587 8.10 -1.10 -24.21
CA TRP A 587 8.63 -2.36 -23.69
C TRP A 587 8.93 -3.38 -24.80
N GLY A 588 8.58 -3.09 -26.06
CA GLY A 588 8.69 -4.05 -27.16
C GLY A 588 7.75 -5.25 -27.00
N VAL A 589 6.61 -5.08 -26.33
CA VAL A 589 5.63 -6.14 -26.06
C VAL A 589 4.45 -6.02 -27.01
N THR A 590 4.02 -7.13 -27.60
CA THR A 590 2.76 -7.21 -28.33
C THR A 590 1.63 -7.62 -27.37
N PRO A 591 0.55 -6.82 -27.24
CA PRO A 591 -0.60 -7.18 -26.39
C PRO A 591 -1.30 -8.46 -26.83
N THR A 592 -2.14 -9.02 -25.95
CA THR A 592 -3.00 -10.15 -26.31
C THR A 592 -4.13 -9.68 -27.25
N PRO A 593 -4.84 -10.58 -27.95
CA PRO A 593 -5.97 -10.17 -28.81
C PRO A 593 -7.25 -9.83 -28.02
N LEU A 594 -7.16 -9.63 -26.69
CA LEU A 594 -8.33 -9.36 -25.84
C LEU A 594 -8.99 -8.02 -26.19
N TRP A 595 -8.20 -7.01 -26.55
CA TRP A 595 -8.68 -5.68 -26.91
C TRP A 595 -8.11 -5.18 -28.25
N ASP A 596 -8.90 -4.36 -28.94
CA ASP A 596 -8.54 -3.78 -30.25
C ASP A 596 -7.71 -2.50 -30.07
N TRP A 597 -6.40 -2.68 -29.89
CA TRP A 597 -5.45 -1.60 -29.68
C TRP A 597 -5.28 -0.68 -30.89
N ASP A 598 -5.44 -1.20 -32.11
CA ASP A 598 -5.32 -0.39 -33.33
C ASP A 598 -6.47 0.62 -33.43
N LYS A 599 -7.69 0.18 -33.14
CA LYS A 599 -8.85 1.07 -33.06
C LYS A 599 -8.69 2.13 -31.97
N LEU A 600 -8.12 1.76 -30.81
CA LEU A 600 -7.85 2.73 -29.74
C LEU A 600 -6.77 3.73 -30.16
N LYS A 601 -5.66 3.28 -30.77
CA LYS A 601 -4.61 4.17 -31.31
C LYS A 601 -5.17 5.14 -32.35
N GLN A 602 -6.08 4.71 -33.22
CA GLN A 602 -6.76 5.58 -34.17
C GLN A 602 -7.62 6.65 -33.47
N LYS A 603 -8.38 6.28 -32.43
CA LYS A 603 -9.13 7.26 -31.63
C LYS A 603 -8.19 8.28 -30.96
N ILE A 604 -7.10 7.82 -30.36
CA ILE A 604 -6.10 8.68 -29.72
C ILE A 604 -5.43 9.60 -30.75
N ALA A 605 -5.16 9.13 -31.96
CA ALA A 605 -4.62 9.98 -33.02
C ALA A 605 -5.57 11.12 -33.39
N ASN A 606 -6.89 10.88 -33.36
CA ASN A 606 -7.90 11.89 -33.71
C ASN A 606 -8.19 12.89 -32.57
N HIS A 607 -8.26 12.42 -31.32
CA HIS A 607 -8.77 13.22 -30.19
C HIS A 607 -7.71 13.50 -29.10
N GLY A 608 -6.61 12.75 -29.08
CA GLY A 608 -5.63 12.72 -28.01
C GLY A 608 -6.16 12.10 -26.72
N VAL A 609 -5.48 12.39 -25.60
CA VAL A 609 -5.87 11.93 -24.25
C VAL A 609 -5.83 13.09 -23.24
N ARG A 610 -6.63 12.99 -22.18
CA ARG A 610 -6.81 14.04 -21.17
C ARG A 610 -5.76 13.98 -20.06
N ASN A 611 -5.12 12.84 -19.86
CA ASN A 611 -4.19 12.58 -18.76
C ASN A 611 -2.86 12.08 -19.33
N SER A 612 -1.74 12.60 -18.82
CA SER A 612 -0.41 12.17 -19.27
C SER A 612 -0.02 10.77 -18.82
N LEU A 613 -0.47 10.33 -17.64
CA LEU A 613 -0.19 9.04 -17.03
C LEU A 613 -1.46 8.53 -16.33
N LEU A 614 -1.62 7.22 -16.25
CA LEU A 614 -2.88 6.57 -15.87
C LEU A 614 -2.74 5.50 -14.79
N ILE A 615 -1.73 4.64 -14.86
CA ILE A 615 -1.69 3.37 -14.10
C ILE A 615 -0.47 3.36 -13.18
N ALA A 616 -0.71 3.17 -11.88
CA ALA A 616 0.34 3.08 -10.86
C ALA A 616 -0.12 2.23 -9.66
N PRO A 617 0.16 0.91 -9.65
CA PRO A 617 -0.21 0.03 -8.54
C PRO A 617 0.54 0.38 -7.25
N MET A 618 -0.17 1.04 -6.34
CA MET A 618 0.31 1.49 -5.03
C MET A 618 0.08 0.43 -3.93
N PRO A 619 0.75 0.55 -2.77
CA PRO A 619 0.43 -0.26 -1.60
C PRO A 619 -0.95 0.14 -1.08
N THR A 620 -1.79 -0.85 -0.77
CA THR A 620 -3.19 -0.64 -0.38
C THR A 620 -3.47 -1.03 1.08
N ALA A 621 -2.45 -1.03 1.95
CA ALA A 621 -2.52 -1.42 3.36
C ALA A 621 -3.83 -1.08 4.09
N SER A 622 -4.26 0.18 4.06
CA SER A 622 -5.51 0.57 4.72
C SER A 622 -6.76 0.24 3.91
N THR A 623 -6.75 0.49 2.60
CA THR A 623 -7.95 0.37 1.75
C THR A 623 -8.29 -1.08 1.41
N ALA A 624 -7.29 -1.94 1.23
CA ALA A 624 -7.46 -3.39 1.10
C ALA A 624 -8.02 -4.00 2.38
N GLN A 625 -7.55 -3.54 3.55
CA GLN A 625 -8.15 -3.94 4.83
C GLN A 625 -9.63 -3.53 4.95
N ILE A 626 -9.99 -2.31 4.51
CA ILE A 626 -11.39 -1.85 4.51
C ILE A 626 -12.27 -2.76 3.64
N LEU A 627 -11.80 -3.12 2.44
CA LEU A 627 -12.56 -3.98 1.53
C LEU A 627 -12.50 -5.47 1.89
N GLY A 628 -11.52 -5.88 2.70
CA GLY A 628 -11.30 -7.27 3.11
C GLY A 628 -10.49 -8.09 2.10
N ASN A 629 -9.61 -7.42 1.36
CA ASN A 629 -8.74 -7.99 0.33
C ASN A 629 -7.28 -8.05 0.80
N ASN A 630 -6.47 -8.87 0.12
CA ASN A 630 -5.01 -8.83 0.22
C ASN A 630 -4.43 -7.58 -0.45
N GLU A 631 -3.25 -7.18 0.00
CA GLU A 631 -2.63 -5.94 -0.47
C GLU A 631 -2.20 -6.01 -1.94
N ALA A 632 -2.60 -5.00 -2.69
CA ALA A 632 -2.11 -4.65 -4.02
C ALA A 632 -1.96 -5.86 -4.97
N ILE A 633 -0.73 -6.09 -5.42
CA ILE A 633 -0.31 -7.19 -6.30
C ILE A 633 0.43 -8.31 -5.54
N GLU A 634 0.41 -8.27 -4.21
CA GLU A 634 1.17 -9.19 -3.38
C GLU A 634 0.51 -10.55 -3.24
N ALA A 635 1.33 -11.60 -3.10
CA ALA A 635 0.88 -12.88 -2.58
C ALA A 635 0.58 -12.78 -1.08
N TYR A 636 -0.19 -13.72 -0.54
CA TYR A 636 -0.39 -13.79 0.91
C TYR A 636 0.94 -14.02 1.62
N THR A 637 1.27 -13.15 2.58
CA THR A 637 2.52 -13.26 3.36
C THR A 637 2.50 -14.41 4.35
N SER A 638 1.31 -14.78 4.84
CA SER A 638 1.06 -15.93 5.71
C SER A 638 -0.42 -16.32 5.61
N ASN A 639 -0.74 -17.60 5.77
CA ASN A 639 -2.13 -18.06 5.88
C ASN A 639 -2.69 -17.97 7.31
N ILE A 640 -1.85 -17.67 8.31
CA ILE A 640 -2.30 -17.33 9.67
C ILE A 640 -1.47 -16.18 10.22
N TYR A 641 -2.14 -15.13 10.69
CA TYR A 641 -1.47 -13.94 11.20
C TYR A 641 -2.23 -13.32 12.37
N THR A 642 -1.48 -12.64 13.23
CA THR A 642 -2.05 -11.94 14.39
C THR A 642 -2.31 -10.49 14.03
N ARG A 643 -3.53 -10.01 14.26
CA ARG A 643 -3.87 -8.59 14.18
C ARG A 643 -4.08 -7.98 15.55
N ARG A 644 -3.37 -6.89 15.79
CA ARG A 644 -3.53 -6.04 16.97
C ARG A 644 -4.60 -4.99 16.70
N VAL A 645 -5.61 -4.97 17.56
CA VAL A 645 -6.58 -3.87 17.69
C VAL A 645 -6.53 -3.36 19.14
N LEU A 646 -7.20 -2.24 19.41
CA LEU A 646 -7.19 -1.64 20.76
C LEU A 646 -7.68 -2.59 21.85
N SER A 647 -8.59 -3.51 21.52
CA SER A 647 -9.14 -4.50 22.46
C SER A 647 -8.33 -5.80 22.56
N GLY A 648 -7.23 -5.95 21.82
CA GLY A 648 -6.32 -7.09 21.97
C GLY A 648 -5.75 -7.63 20.66
N GLU A 649 -5.19 -8.83 20.74
CA GLU A 649 -4.62 -9.58 19.61
C GLU A 649 -5.59 -10.65 19.13
N PHE A 650 -5.87 -10.64 17.82
CA PHE A 650 -6.77 -11.58 17.16
C PHE A 650 -5.99 -12.42 16.17
N GLN A 651 -6.08 -13.75 16.29
CA GLN A 651 -5.59 -14.65 15.25
C GLN A 651 -6.58 -14.67 14.09
N ILE A 652 -6.06 -14.47 12.87
CA ILE A 652 -6.83 -14.48 11.63
C ILE A 652 -6.20 -15.52 10.72
N VAL A 653 -7.05 -16.41 10.19
CA VAL A 653 -6.68 -17.37 9.15
C VAL A 653 -7.11 -16.77 7.80
N ASN A 654 -6.37 -17.08 6.74
CA ASN A 654 -6.77 -16.78 5.38
C ASN A 654 -8.18 -17.33 5.14
N GLN A 655 -9.14 -16.42 4.91
CA GLN A 655 -10.57 -16.76 4.85
C GLN A 655 -10.89 -17.79 3.76
N HIS A 656 -10.14 -17.77 2.66
CA HIS A 656 -10.34 -18.70 1.55
C HIS A 656 -9.87 -20.10 1.91
N LEU A 657 -8.66 -20.22 2.48
CA LEU A 657 -8.13 -21.50 2.96
C LEU A 657 -8.99 -22.08 4.06
N LEU A 658 -9.41 -21.27 5.03
CA LEU A 658 -10.26 -21.71 6.13
C LEU A 658 -11.57 -22.29 5.60
N LYS A 659 -12.17 -21.65 4.58
CA LYS A 659 -13.37 -22.17 3.93
C LYS A 659 -13.11 -23.51 3.25
N ASP A 660 -12.05 -23.64 2.45
CA ASP A 660 -11.73 -24.90 1.78
C ASP A 660 -11.46 -26.04 2.76
N LEU A 661 -10.69 -25.80 3.82
CA LEU A 661 -10.43 -26.80 4.86
C LEU A 661 -11.71 -27.20 5.60
N THR A 662 -12.62 -26.25 5.82
CA THR A 662 -13.93 -26.53 6.44
C THR A 662 -14.81 -27.37 5.50
N ASP A 663 -14.89 -27.00 4.22
CA ASP A 663 -15.69 -27.70 3.21
C ASP A 663 -15.19 -29.15 2.99
N LEU A 664 -13.89 -29.39 3.19
CA LEU A 664 -13.27 -30.72 3.16
C LEU A 664 -13.35 -31.49 4.49
N GLY A 665 -13.87 -30.87 5.56
CA GLY A 665 -13.91 -31.47 6.90
C GLY A 665 -12.54 -31.64 7.56
N LEU A 666 -11.52 -30.89 7.12
CA LEU A 666 -10.15 -30.92 7.63
C LEU A 666 -9.87 -29.86 8.71
N TRP A 667 -10.78 -28.91 8.92
CA TRP A 667 -10.56 -27.84 9.89
C TRP A 667 -10.92 -28.24 11.33
N ASP A 668 -9.92 -28.26 12.20
CA ASP A 668 -10.08 -28.40 13.64
C ASP A 668 -8.99 -27.61 14.43
N GLU A 669 -9.00 -27.73 15.77
CA GLU A 669 -7.98 -27.07 16.59
C GLU A 669 -6.59 -27.68 16.43
N GLU A 670 -6.46 -28.93 15.98
CA GLU A 670 -5.16 -29.56 15.71
C GLU A 670 -4.53 -28.98 14.45
N MET A 671 -5.28 -28.93 13.34
CA MET A 671 -4.92 -28.26 12.09
C MET A 671 -4.48 -26.81 12.32
N LYS A 672 -5.25 -26.06 13.12
CA LYS A 672 -4.87 -24.69 13.49
C LYS A 672 -3.53 -24.62 14.22
N ASN A 673 -3.28 -25.54 15.17
CA ASN A 673 -2.03 -25.58 15.92
C ASN A 673 -0.84 -26.00 15.04
N GLU A 674 -1.05 -26.93 14.10
CA GLU A 674 -0.05 -27.30 13.10
C GLU A 674 0.30 -26.12 12.19
N MET A 675 -0.71 -25.40 11.69
CA MET A 675 -0.49 -24.17 10.92
C MET A 675 0.28 -23.12 11.72
N LEU A 676 -0.02 -22.93 13.01
CA LEU A 676 0.73 -22.02 13.88
C LEU A 676 2.19 -22.47 14.03
N ALA A 677 2.43 -23.76 14.27
CA ALA A 677 3.76 -24.35 14.38
C ALA A 677 4.57 -24.16 13.08
N ASN A 678 3.92 -24.26 11.93
CA ASN A 678 4.49 -24.02 10.61
C ASN A 678 4.45 -22.55 10.17
N MET A 679 4.20 -21.62 11.10
CA MET A 679 4.16 -20.17 10.85
C MET A 679 3.25 -19.74 9.68
N GLY A 680 2.12 -20.44 9.52
CA GLY A 680 1.11 -20.22 8.48
C GLY A 680 1.41 -20.88 7.14
N SER A 681 2.48 -21.67 7.05
CA SER A 681 2.67 -22.58 5.93
C SER A 681 1.79 -23.82 6.09
N ILE A 682 1.35 -24.38 4.96
CA ILE A 682 0.60 -25.65 4.91
C ILE A 682 1.33 -26.74 4.11
N GLN A 683 2.55 -26.48 3.64
CA GLN A 683 3.26 -27.38 2.74
C GLN A 683 3.61 -28.73 3.40
N GLU A 684 4.00 -28.68 4.68
CA GLU A 684 4.44 -29.84 5.47
C GLU A 684 3.28 -30.54 6.20
N ILE A 685 2.02 -30.18 5.93
CA ILE A 685 0.84 -30.80 6.56
C ILE A 685 0.33 -31.91 5.64
N ASP A 686 0.57 -33.18 5.99
CA ASP A 686 0.26 -34.34 5.15
C ASP A 686 -1.22 -34.53 4.84
N SER A 687 -2.10 -34.07 5.74
CA SER A 687 -3.56 -34.20 5.58
C SER A 687 -4.15 -33.26 4.53
N ILE A 688 -3.40 -32.24 4.07
CA ILE A 688 -3.86 -31.27 3.08
C ILE A 688 -3.49 -31.73 1.67
N PRO A 689 -4.44 -31.77 0.72
CA PRO A 689 -4.17 -32.10 -0.69
C PRO A 689 -3.17 -31.16 -1.39
N ASP A 690 -2.39 -31.71 -2.32
CA ASP A 690 -1.32 -30.99 -3.03
C ASP A 690 -1.82 -29.79 -3.86
N ASP A 691 -3.04 -29.86 -4.39
CA ASP A 691 -3.65 -28.75 -5.13
C ASP A 691 -3.94 -27.55 -4.22
N LEU A 692 -4.39 -27.79 -2.97
CA LEU A 692 -4.53 -26.73 -1.97
C LEU A 692 -3.17 -26.21 -1.51
N LYS A 693 -2.18 -27.09 -1.30
CA LYS A 693 -0.80 -26.69 -0.99
C LYS A 693 -0.23 -25.75 -2.05
N ALA A 694 -0.44 -26.07 -3.33
CA ALA A 694 -0.05 -25.20 -4.44
C ALA A 694 -0.81 -23.87 -4.45
N LEU A 695 -2.13 -23.89 -4.21
CA LEU A 695 -2.97 -22.70 -4.23
C LEU A 695 -2.63 -21.69 -3.12
N TYR A 696 -2.28 -22.20 -1.93
CA TYR A 696 -2.05 -21.40 -0.72
C TYR A 696 -0.58 -21.30 -0.32
N LYS A 697 0.34 -21.42 -1.30
CA LYS A 697 1.74 -21.06 -1.08
C LYS A 697 1.85 -19.65 -0.54
N THR A 698 2.63 -19.48 0.52
CA THR A 698 2.95 -18.14 1.05
C THR A 698 3.97 -17.45 0.16
N VAL A 699 4.12 -16.13 0.27
CA VAL A 699 5.13 -15.37 -0.49
C VAL A 699 6.57 -15.87 -0.26
N TRP A 700 6.82 -16.54 0.88
CA TRP A 700 8.11 -17.13 1.23
C TRP A 700 8.41 -18.45 0.52
N GLU A 701 7.36 -19.08 -0.02
CA GLU A 701 7.39 -20.36 -0.75
C GLU A 701 7.29 -20.13 -2.27
N ILE A 702 6.96 -18.91 -2.69
CA ILE A 702 6.89 -18.51 -4.10
C ILE A 702 8.24 -17.96 -4.56
N SER A 703 8.70 -18.43 -5.71
CA SER A 703 9.94 -17.93 -6.33
C SER A 703 9.84 -16.43 -6.60
N GLN A 704 10.79 -15.66 -6.07
CA GLN A 704 10.86 -14.22 -6.33
C GLN A 704 11.18 -13.92 -7.80
N ARG A 705 11.80 -14.85 -8.54
CA ARG A 705 11.96 -14.74 -10.00
C ARG A 705 10.59 -14.67 -10.69
N THR A 706 9.64 -15.50 -10.28
CA THR A 706 8.26 -15.50 -10.79
C THR A 706 7.54 -14.19 -10.44
N ILE A 707 7.71 -13.68 -9.21
CA ILE A 707 7.16 -12.37 -8.80
C ILE A 707 7.69 -11.25 -9.69
N ILE A 708 9.00 -11.22 -9.96
CA ILE A 708 9.65 -10.23 -10.84
C ILE A 708 9.17 -10.39 -12.29
N ASP A 709 9.05 -11.62 -12.80
CA ASP A 709 8.57 -11.88 -14.15
C ASP A 709 7.13 -11.40 -14.34
N MET A 710 6.22 -11.70 -13.40
CA MET A 710 4.84 -11.20 -13.45
C MET A 710 4.77 -9.67 -13.31
N ALA A 711 5.69 -9.07 -12.54
CA ALA A 711 5.82 -7.61 -12.44
C ALA A 711 6.28 -6.97 -13.76
N ALA A 712 7.18 -7.63 -14.51
CA ALA A 712 7.62 -7.17 -15.81
C ALA A 712 6.50 -7.31 -16.85
N ASP A 713 5.78 -8.43 -16.85
CA ASP A 713 4.65 -8.69 -17.73
C ASP A 713 3.56 -7.61 -17.61
N ARG A 714 3.16 -7.29 -16.37
CA ARG A 714 2.19 -6.19 -16.14
C ARG A 714 2.81 -4.81 -16.38
N GLY A 715 4.13 -4.68 -16.21
CA GLY A 715 4.88 -3.44 -16.42
C GLY A 715 4.71 -2.86 -17.83
N ALA A 716 4.51 -3.71 -18.83
CA ALA A 716 4.19 -3.31 -20.20
C ALA A 716 2.87 -2.52 -20.33
N PHE A 717 1.97 -2.61 -19.35
CA PHE A 717 0.68 -1.91 -19.33
C PHE A 717 0.60 -0.89 -18.18
N ILE A 718 1.73 -0.55 -17.56
CA ILE A 718 1.83 0.42 -16.46
C ILE A 718 2.73 1.58 -16.93
N ASP A 719 2.14 2.73 -17.20
CA ASP A 719 2.83 3.92 -17.69
C ASP A 719 3.64 4.66 -16.61
N GLN A 720 3.31 4.46 -15.33
CA GLN A 720 4.15 4.83 -14.19
C GLN A 720 5.03 3.66 -13.73
N SER A 721 4.98 3.24 -12.47
CA SER A 721 5.64 2.05 -11.93
C SER A 721 4.69 1.30 -10.98
N GLN A 722 5.22 0.38 -10.18
CA GLN A 722 4.48 -0.42 -9.20
C GLN A 722 5.32 -0.61 -7.94
N SER A 723 4.69 -0.58 -6.77
CA SER A 723 5.37 -0.85 -5.49
C SER A 723 5.65 -2.34 -5.31
N LEU A 724 6.84 -2.78 -5.69
CA LEU A 724 7.22 -4.19 -5.69
C LEU A 724 8.04 -4.55 -4.44
N ASN A 725 7.42 -5.16 -3.43
CA ASN A 725 8.17 -5.75 -2.31
C ASN A 725 8.80 -7.08 -2.73
N LEU A 726 10.02 -7.32 -2.26
CA LEU A 726 10.73 -8.59 -2.43
C LEU A 726 10.86 -9.30 -1.09
N HIS A 727 10.63 -10.60 -1.07
CA HIS A 727 10.60 -11.41 0.14
C HIS A 727 11.67 -12.49 0.08
N VAL A 728 12.62 -12.45 1.00
CA VAL A 728 13.72 -13.42 1.08
C VAL A 728 13.85 -13.87 2.52
N ALA A 729 13.49 -15.12 2.80
CA ALA A 729 13.49 -15.65 4.18
C ALA A 729 14.89 -15.54 4.80
N GLU A 730 15.90 -16.08 4.11
CA GLU A 730 17.31 -16.04 4.50
C GLU A 730 18.12 -15.27 3.45
N PRO A 731 18.33 -13.96 3.64
CA PRO A 731 19.02 -13.14 2.65
C PRO A 731 20.51 -13.49 2.59
N THR A 732 21.00 -13.76 1.38
CA THR A 732 22.44 -13.83 1.08
C THR A 732 22.80 -12.81 0.01
N TYR A 733 24.06 -12.39 -0.03
CA TYR A 733 24.53 -11.41 -1.00
C TYR A 733 24.37 -11.92 -2.44
N GLY A 734 24.58 -13.22 -2.67
CA GLY A 734 24.35 -13.85 -3.96
C GLY A 734 22.87 -13.86 -4.38
N LYS A 735 21.96 -14.27 -3.48
CA LYS A 735 20.51 -14.28 -3.76
C LYS A 735 20.02 -12.87 -4.10
N LEU A 736 20.34 -11.88 -3.25
CA LEU A 736 19.91 -10.48 -3.45
C LEU A 736 20.50 -9.86 -4.73
N THR A 737 21.77 -10.12 -5.01
CA THR A 737 22.40 -9.67 -6.27
C THR A 737 21.65 -10.25 -7.47
N SER A 738 21.42 -11.56 -7.49
CA SER A 738 20.73 -12.21 -8.62
C SER A 738 19.32 -11.66 -8.85
N MET A 739 18.57 -11.39 -7.78
CA MET A 739 17.22 -10.80 -7.84
C MET A 739 17.23 -9.39 -8.44
N HIS A 740 18.12 -8.51 -7.94
CA HIS A 740 18.23 -7.14 -8.45
C HIS A 740 18.71 -7.08 -9.90
N PHE A 741 19.64 -7.96 -10.28
CA PHE A 741 20.07 -8.03 -11.68
C PHE A 741 18.96 -8.61 -12.58
N HIS A 742 18.18 -9.56 -12.09
CA HIS A 742 17.03 -10.08 -12.83
C HIS A 742 15.95 -9.01 -13.04
N SER A 743 15.59 -8.23 -12.00
CA SER A 743 14.66 -7.11 -12.13
C SER A 743 15.14 -6.04 -13.11
N TRP A 744 16.43 -5.71 -13.08
CA TRP A 744 17.04 -4.77 -14.01
C TRP A 744 17.01 -5.28 -15.45
N MET A 745 17.46 -6.53 -15.69
CA MET A 745 17.50 -7.13 -17.03
C MET A 745 16.09 -7.31 -17.63
N LYS A 746 15.08 -7.53 -16.80
CA LYS A 746 13.67 -7.54 -17.22
C LYS A 746 13.12 -6.15 -17.52
N GLY A 747 13.89 -5.11 -17.27
CA GLY A 747 13.54 -3.73 -17.53
C GLY A 747 12.55 -3.16 -16.51
N LEU A 748 12.45 -3.67 -15.28
CA LEU A 748 11.59 -3.03 -14.29
C LEU A 748 11.96 -1.55 -14.10
N LYS A 749 10.98 -0.73 -13.70
CA LYS A 749 11.20 0.67 -13.31
C LYS A 749 11.57 0.74 -11.83
N THR A 750 10.75 0.11 -11.00
CA THR A 750 11.05 -0.17 -9.60
C THR A 750 11.50 -1.61 -9.47
N GLY A 751 12.78 -1.81 -9.16
CA GLY A 751 13.33 -3.15 -8.91
C GLY A 751 12.93 -3.68 -7.54
N MET A 752 12.88 -2.80 -6.54
CA MET A 752 12.50 -3.17 -5.17
C MET A 752 11.96 -1.95 -4.41
N TYR A 753 10.78 -2.11 -3.81
CA TYR A 753 10.25 -1.24 -2.76
C TYR A 753 10.91 -1.63 -1.42
N TYR A 754 10.30 -2.50 -0.61
CA TYR A 754 10.98 -3.06 0.56
C TYR A 754 11.58 -4.44 0.28
N LEU A 755 12.74 -4.68 0.88
CA LEU A 755 13.18 -6.05 1.19
C LEU A 755 12.52 -6.50 2.50
N ARG A 756 11.83 -7.64 2.46
CA ARG A 756 11.24 -8.30 3.62
C ARG A 756 12.00 -9.59 3.92
N THR A 757 12.43 -9.75 5.16
CA THR A 757 13.18 -10.93 5.63
C THR A 757 12.48 -11.58 6.81
N LYS A 758 12.76 -12.87 7.07
CA LYS A 758 12.33 -13.52 8.30
C LYS A 758 13.41 -13.36 9.38
N PRO A 759 13.04 -13.14 10.66
CA PRO A 759 14.02 -13.14 11.74
C PRO A 759 14.78 -14.47 11.81
N ALA A 760 16.10 -14.42 12.01
CA ALA A 760 16.96 -15.61 12.11
C ALA A 760 16.65 -16.50 13.34
N ALA A 761 16.01 -15.94 14.37
CA ALA A 761 15.52 -16.68 15.52
C ALA A 761 14.02 -16.46 15.66
N SER A 762 13.24 -17.55 15.55
CA SER A 762 11.82 -17.51 15.89
C SER A 762 11.66 -17.56 17.41
N ALA A 763 10.88 -16.64 17.99
CA ALA A 763 10.50 -16.76 19.39
C ALA A 763 9.82 -18.13 19.60
N ILE A 764 10.23 -18.86 20.63
CA ILE A 764 9.59 -20.12 21.02
C ILE A 764 8.10 -19.85 21.18
N GLN A 765 7.26 -20.48 20.36
CA GLN A 765 5.80 -20.32 20.46
C GLN A 765 5.32 -21.04 21.72
N PHE A 766 5.13 -20.29 22.82
CA PHE A 766 4.68 -20.81 24.11
C PHE A 766 3.21 -21.29 24.11
N THR A 767 2.46 -21.05 23.04
CA THR A 767 1.02 -21.34 22.96
C THR A 767 0.68 -22.74 22.45
N VAL A 768 1.67 -23.50 21.98
CA VAL A 768 1.44 -24.81 21.36
C VAL A 768 1.84 -25.91 22.34
N ASP A 769 0.88 -26.76 22.73
CA ASP A 769 1.14 -27.94 23.56
C ASP A 769 1.93 -28.97 22.73
N LYS A 770 3.26 -28.93 22.86
CA LYS A 770 4.20 -29.80 22.13
C LYS A 770 3.93 -31.29 22.34
N THR A 771 3.23 -31.68 23.41
CA THR A 771 2.91 -33.09 23.67
C THR A 771 1.91 -33.66 22.67
N LYS A 772 1.06 -32.82 22.05
CA LYS A 772 0.06 -33.23 21.07
C LYS A 772 0.60 -33.40 19.64
N ILE A 773 1.66 -32.68 19.27
CA ILE A 773 2.29 -32.74 17.94
C ILE A 773 3.18 -34.00 17.77
N SER A 774 3.51 -34.68 18.86
CA SER A 774 4.53 -35.75 18.90
C SER A 774 4.07 -37.17 18.51
N LYS A 775 3.09 -37.34 17.62
CA LYS A 775 2.57 -38.70 17.28
C LYS A 775 2.93 -39.26 15.90
N THR A 776 3.72 -38.58 15.09
CA THR A 776 4.13 -39.10 13.78
C THR A 776 5.61 -38.81 13.55
N ASN A 777 6.37 -39.87 13.22
CA ASN A 777 7.81 -39.95 12.96
C ASN A 777 8.74 -40.24 14.15
N LEU A 778 8.66 -41.49 14.64
CA LEU A 778 9.80 -42.19 15.22
C LEU A 778 10.33 -43.20 14.20
N SER A 779 11.38 -42.85 13.47
CA SER A 779 12.34 -43.81 12.94
C SER A 779 13.76 -43.30 13.22
N ALA A 780 14.55 -44.20 13.78
CA ALA A 780 15.77 -43.95 14.51
C ALA A 780 16.96 -43.47 13.64
N GLY A 781 17.77 -42.62 14.27
CA GLY A 781 19.22 -42.80 14.35
C GLY A 781 20.04 -42.46 13.11
N ASP A 782 20.63 -41.27 13.10
CA ASP A 782 22.04 -41.12 12.78
C ASP A 782 22.61 -39.81 13.35
N SER A 783 23.77 -39.94 13.98
CA SER A 783 24.49 -38.81 14.60
C SER A 783 25.42 -38.20 13.55
N PRO A 784 25.36 -36.91 13.20
CA PRO A 784 26.36 -36.33 12.34
C PRO A 784 27.60 -35.99 13.17
N GLN A 785 28.66 -36.77 12.97
CA GLN A 785 30.03 -36.38 13.30
C GLN A 785 30.36 -35.05 12.60
N LEU A 786 30.87 -34.10 13.37
CA LEU A 786 31.49 -32.86 12.89
C LEU A 786 32.74 -33.18 12.06
N ASN A 787 32.62 -33.07 10.73
CA ASN A 787 33.72 -32.89 9.77
C ASN A 787 33.27 -31.77 8.80
N GLY A 788 34.06 -30.81 8.36
CA GLY A 788 35.38 -30.33 8.76
C GLY A 788 35.47 -28.89 8.24
N THR A 789 36.05 -28.00 9.03
CA THR A 789 36.24 -26.59 8.67
C THR A 789 37.29 -26.49 7.55
N MET A 790 36.84 -26.24 6.31
CA MET A 790 37.71 -25.63 5.32
C MET A 790 38.07 -24.23 5.82
N LYS A 791 39.35 -24.04 6.16
CA LYS A 791 39.93 -22.72 6.39
C LYS A 791 39.88 -21.92 5.10
N ILE A 792 38.91 -21.03 4.96
CA ILE A 792 38.95 -19.95 3.98
C ILE A 792 39.65 -18.77 4.66
N ASN A 793 40.89 -18.49 4.26
CA ASN A 793 41.61 -17.30 4.70
C ASN A 793 41.06 -16.08 3.94
N GLY A 794 40.17 -15.32 4.56
CA GLY A 794 39.63 -14.06 4.05
C GLY A 794 38.81 -13.35 5.12
N THR A 795 38.65 -12.04 5.03
CA THR A 795 37.71 -11.30 5.89
C THR A 795 36.27 -11.65 5.50
N THR A 796 35.29 -11.45 6.39
CA THR A 796 33.86 -11.69 6.07
C THR A 796 33.40 -10.92 4.81
N GLU A 797 33.97 -9.74 4.56
CA GLU A 797 33.74 -8.94 3.37
C GLU A 797 34.22 -9.66 2.09
N ASP A 798 35.39 -10.29 2.11
CA ASP A 798 35.96 -11.01 0.96
C ASP A 798 35.10 -12.21 0.55
N VAL A 799 34.57 -12.96 1.53
CA VAL A 799 33.70 -14.12 1.28
C VAL A 799 32.38 -13.69 0.65
N ASN A 800 31.80 -12.59 1.12
CA ASN A 800 30.56 -12.04 0.57
C ASN A 800 30.76 -11.47 -0.85
N LEU A 801 31.89 -10.81 -1.10
CA LEU A 801 32.26 -10.35 -2.44
C LEU A 801 32.41 -11.53 -3.42
N GLN A 802 32.98 -12.65 -2.98
CA GLN A 802 33.04 -13.88 -3.78
C GLN A 802 31.65 -14.44 -4.11
N GLN A 803 30.69 -14.39 -3.17
CA GLN A 803 29.30 -14.79 -3.44
C GLN A 803 28.64 -13.90 -4.51
N ILE A 804 28.91 -12.58 -4.49
CA ILE A 804 28.44 -11.64 -5.51
C ILE A 804 28.99 -12.04 -6.89
N VAL A 805 30.32 -12.22 -7.00
CA VAL A 805 30.98 -12.61 -8.26
C VAL A 805 30.42 -13.94 -8.78
N CYS A 806 30.29 -14.94 -7.92
CA CYS A 806 29.72 -16.25 -8.27
C CYS A 806 28.29 -16.11 -8.79
N SER A 807 27.45 -15.29 -8.15
CA SER A 807 26.06 -15.09 -8.57
C SER A 807 25.91 -14.41 -9.92
N LEU A 808 26.84 -13.51 -10.27
CA LEU A 808 26.85 -12.83 -11.58
C LEU A 808 27.26 -13.77 -12.72
N GLN A 809 28.09 -14.78 -12.41
CA GLN A 809 28.57 -15.79 -13.35
C GLN A 809 27.60 -16.98 -13.50
N ASN A 810 27.01 -17.48 -12.40
CA ASN A 810 26.12 -18.65 -12.36
C ASN A 810 24.66 -18.25 -12.08
N LYS A 811 24.05 -17.55 -13.05
CA LYS A 811 22.74 -16.90 -12.90
C LYS A 811 21.60 -17.86 -12.58
N ASP A 812 21.55 -19.03 -13.21
CA ASP A 812 20.40 -19.94 -13.08
C ASP A 812 20.47 -20.81 -11.82
N GLU A 813 21.66 -21.19 -11.33
CA GLU A 813 21.78 -22.03 -10.11
C GLU A 813 21.42 -21.26 -8.82
N CYS A 814 21.81 -19.99 -8.70
CA CYS A 814 21.47 -19.16 -7.54
C CYS A 814 19.97 -18.76 -7.49
N LEU A 815 19.27 -18.77 -8.64
CA LEU A 815 17.86 -18.40 -8.77
C LEU A 815 16.90 -19.60 -8.67
N MET A 816 17.39 -20.83 -8.90
CA MET A 816 16.61 -22.07 -8.83
C MET A 816 16.64 -22.73 -7.44
N CYS A 817 17.62 -22.37 -6.60
CA CYS A 817 17.60 -22.68 -5.16
C CYS A 817 16.65 -21.70 -4.44
N GLY A 818 15.35 -21.97 -4.56
CA GLY A 818 14.30 -21.24 -3.85
C GLY A 818 14.42 -21.35 -2.33
N SER A 819 13.88 -20.31 -1.66
CA SER A 819 13.62 -20.17 -0.22
C SER A 819 14.83 -20.33 0.69
#